data_AF-A0A8T4VWL1-F1
#
_entry.id   AF-A0A8T4VWL1-F1
#
_cell.length_a   1.000
_cell.length_b   1.000
_cell.length_c   1.000
_cell.angle_alpha   90.00
_cell.angle_beta   90.00
_cell.angle_gamma   90.00
#
_symmetry.space_group_name_H-M   'P 1'
#
loop_
_entity.id
_entity.type
_entity.pdbx_description
1 polymer ?
#
loop_
_entity_poly.entity_id
_entity_poly.type
_entity_poly.pdbx_seq_one_letter_code
_entity_poly.pdbx_strand_id
1 'polypeptide(L)'
;MINEDDGTFLMKNFSDISYNQMSGCDISGSGNKLFLEKVGEKEEDFNFKNWDENSPHKTYRGGFFWFFQTLPLFIISNLFENEVTESRFYELMSEDDEDNEDVYPPVKDLKPNQQQWHHFHFKIAEDLDEETPFNITWIGNTEDFKSITLYVWKPINFGLGRWQQLSRNTSFVDGKKRVELGNTTTDITLDDEGYLDLLVVVVPAMSETSYLQTNFVNVQIQSAGYKTQGTVQFDGMNPDDVNISHWERFIWSGYEKEGTSISFKFYDEDDGTFTLINTYDGDNRIVDISSIDPSVNLTVNVTLKGTLSASPELYGWGLSWQRAKDEWSDDFSSDFRIDERSSTVYVDNSKVHLYSTVNDWPMFGQNPRSTRLSPGFGPGTSLDTLCWISEERVGGDFKNPIVHGGNLYVVNRSSEKIYKYNLQGVEEFNHEAIADLMIQAYDESGVLEIKNSPAATTKGDIIVATGSSGVGGGIENEVVRISSTLSDSPDSFKRFNFKEDNSDFETSSICYDASPVVKDDKVFITSWSGDSSVINDVTDLLNLSRGNNKLICLTDEMAYEWSQDLSAGSFSTPAVGEDLVVAGCEKINGDSLFAFTLNGVREWSADVGPIGYASPVIEDDTVYVVSKNVTQNLVTAYTQVIAVDVTNGEIKWSRNIGDNRAELYMNAAYPSPIAYNDFIYVVSPDGFLHKLYKGNGTNVISPKQIYNKGIVSSNVITASPSLANNIIYIGTPDGYIHAINADTFDTVRKKQTDPVKSIVSSPIVVDGFVYYIDEDGVLYCRGERNTGEDNQVTGHIVSMPIELPDDLYWNKFLVEDTKIKTRSITYSILDEDGDVLVEDVQNNVNIYNKIPDAEDVESIRLKAEFEEDVDAEGVVTLDSWKITFTDDEPDPDDETSFSDFTKNMTDTPTFLIEVEDADGLNDSSARFELEYSNETNGSDIVDWHPVNVTWIDEPDSLEIFVNMSYVDVVDEIDIYHRIRFKIDDSDGNSAFSDWYTIQEVPDEDPPEFYVDTFTPDPPYISTMMPTCTIEAKDVG
;
A
#
# COMPACT_ATOMS: atom_id res chain seq x y z
N MET A 1 -3.12 17.58 18.43
CA MET A 1 -3.44 18.72 17.55
C MET A 1 -4.95 18.73 17.40
N ILE A 2 -5.54 19.91 17.45
CA ILE A 2 -6.95 20.13 17.16
C ILE A 2 -6.95 21.02 15.92
N ASN A 3 -7.64 20.63 14.86
CA ASN A 3 -8.14 21.60 13.90
C ASN A 3 -9.60 21.80 14.29
N GLU A 4 -9.91 23.01 14.77
CA GLU A 4 -11.26 23.29 15.27
C GLU A 4 -12.23 23.47 14.10
N ASP A 5 -11.75 23.91 12.93
CA ASP A 5 -12.57 24.33 11.78
C ASP A 5 -12.99 23.16 10.87
N ASP A 6 -12.19 22.10 10.77
CA ASP A 6 -12.57 20.81 10.17
C ASP A 6 -13.17 19.82 11.18
N GLY A 7 -13.29 20.22 12.46
CA GLY A 7 -13.79 19.38 13.55
C GLY A 7 -12.99 18.09 13.79
N THR A 8 -11.65 18.15 13.81
CA THR A 8 -10.79 16.96 14.04
C THR A 8 -9.78 17.10 15.19
N PHE A 9 -9.50 15.96 15.84
CA PHE A 9 -8.55 15.84 16.95
C PHE A 9 -7.60 14.65 16.75
N LEU A 10 -6.29 14.88 16.95
CA LEU A 10 -5.24 13.85 16.83
C LEU A 10 -4.20 13.91 17.96
N MET A 11 -3.97 12.78 18.62
CA MET A 11 -2.94 12.57 19.65
C MET A 11 -1.93 11.49 19.20
N LYS A 12 -0.65 11.87 19.04
CA LYS A 12 0.45 10.98 18.58
C LYS A 12 1.75 11.05 19.41
N ASN A 13 1.75 11.76 20.54
CA ASN A 13 2.87 11.82 21.48
C ASN A 13 2.33 11.87 22.92
N PHE A 14 2.86 11.04 23.81
CA PHE A 14 2.42 10.93 25.21
C PHE A 14 3.39 11.57 26.22
N SER A 15 4.49 12.22 25.79
CA SER A 15 5.37 12.96 26.73
C SER A 15 4.80 14.30 27.18
N ASP A 16 3.95 14.93 26.35
CA ASP A 16 3.54 16.32 26.51
C ASP A 16 2.00 16.45 26.56
N ILE A 17 1.48 16.32 27.80
CA ILE A 17 0.10 16.61 28.23
C ILE A 17 -0.94 15.49 27.88
N SER A 18 -2.09 15.52 28.55
CA SER A 18 -3.35 14.77 28.29
C SER A 18 -3.57 13.37 28.89
N TYR A 19 -2.97 13.02 30.03
CA TYR A 19 -3.46 11.90 30.85
C TYR A 19 -3.40 12.17 32.36
N ASN A 20 -4.50 11.90 33.07
CA ASN A 20 -4.67 12.20 34.50
C ASN A 20 -4.26 11.06 35.44
N GLN A 21 -4.41 9.81 35.00
CA GLN A 21 -4.12 8.64 35.84
C GLN A 21 -3.50 7.50 35.04
N MET A 22 -2.42 6.94 35.58
CA MET A 22 -1.63 5.87 34.95
C MET A 22 -1.20 4.87 36.03
N SER A 23 -1.39 3.58 35.79
CA SER A 23 -1.04 2.53 36.75
C SER A 23 -0.77 1.20 36.06
N GLY A 24 0.37 0.56 36.34
CA GLY A 24 0.76 -0.69 35.68
C GLY A 24 1.48 -0.49 34.34
N CYS A 25 1.50 0.74 33.83
CA CYS A 25 2.07 1.13 32.55
C CYS A 25 3.33 2.00 32.70
N ASP A 26 4.11 2.10 31.62
CA ASP A 26 5.32 2.94 31.48
C ASP A 26 5.35 3.58 30.07
N ILE A 27 6.16 4.63 29.87
CA ILE A 27 6.32 5.35 28.57
C ILE A 27 7.78 5.25 28.12
N SER A 28 7.99 5.00 26.83
CA SER A 28 9.34 4.83 26.28
C SER A 28 10.15 6.14 26.28
N GLY A 29 11.48 6.04 26.25
CA GLY A 29 12.41 7.17 26.38
C GLY A 29 12.37 8.26 25.31
N SER A 30 11.45 8.16 24.33
CA SER A 30 11.17 9.15 23.29
C SER A 30 9.73 9.72 23.33
N GLY A 31 8.89 9.33 24.29
CA GLY A 31 7.53 9.89 24.50
C GLY A 31 6.40 9.26 23.69
N ASN A 32 6.69 8.70 22.51
CA ASN A 32 5.67 8.34 21.52
C ASN A 32 4.93 7.00 21.74
N LYS A 33 5.05 6.35 22.91
CA LYS A 33 4.61 4.95 23.08
C LYS A 33 4.37 4.54 24.54
N LEU A 34 3.21 3.92 24.78
CA LEU A 34 2.71 3.44 26.07
C LEU A 34 2.69 1.90 26.14
N PHE A 35 3.20 1.30 27.23
CA PHE A 35 3.30 -0.17 27.43
C PHE A 35 3.25 -0.53 28.95
N LEU A 36 3.48 -1.80 29.34
CA LEU A 36 3.40 -2.31 30.74
C LEU A 36 4.75 -2.34 31.50
N GLU A 37 4.73 -2.08 32.81
CA GLU A 37 5.93 -2.09 33.69
C GLU A 37 6.55 -3.50 33.91
N LYS A 38 7.88 -3.58 34.14
CA LYS A 38 8.63 -4.83 34.45
C LYS A 38 8.75 -5.15 35.96
N VAL A 39 8.83 -6.44 36.32
CA VAL A 39 8.84 -6.96 37.71
C VAL A 39 9.62 -8.29 37.88
N GLY A 40 10.70 -8.28 38.68
CA GLY A 40 11.15 -9.39 39.57
C GLY A 40 11.82 -10.65 38.98
N GLU A 41 12.82 -11.19 39.69
CA GLU A 41 13.63 -12.38 39.30
C GLU A 41 13.05 -13.75 39.75
N LYS A 42 13.30 -14.81 38.98
CA LYS A 42 13.02 -16.24 39.27
C LYS A 42 14.26 -17.11 38.98
N GLU A 43 14.44 -18.26 39.66
CA GLU A 43 15.55 -19.23 39.46
C GLU A 43 15.02 -20.68 39.35
N GLU A 44 15.56 -21.49 38.41
CA GLU A 44 15.24 -22.93 38.25
C GLU A 44 16.48 -23.84 38.05
N ASP A 45 16.33 -25.14 38.34
CA ASP A 45 17.40 -26.15 38.51
C ASP A 45 17.07 -27.47 37.79
N PHE A 46 17.92 -27.93 36.85
CA PHE A 46 17.75 -29.16 36.07
C PHE A 46 18.92 -30.14 36.30
N ASN A 47 18.66 -31.39 36.69
CA ASN A 47 19.71 -32.32 37.16
C ASN A 47 19.57 -33.77 36.68
N PHE A 48 20.67 -34.36 36.20
CA PHE A 48 20.76 -35.77 35.76
C PHE A 48 20.36 -36.80 36.84
N LYS A 49 20.56 -36.50 38.13
CA LYS A 49 20.20 -37.40 39.24
C LYS A 49 18.69 -37.50 39.52
N ASN A 50 17.89 -36.60 38.95
CA ASN A 50 16.45 -36.54 39.15
C ASN A 50 15.66 -37.11 37.96
N TRP A 51 16.33 -37.82 37.04
CA TRP A 51 15.70 -38.41 35.86
C TRP A 51 15.03 -39.75 36.21
N ASP A 52 13.77 -39.91 35.79
CA ASP A 52 13.01 -41.16 35.86
C ASP A 52 12.45 -41.57 34.48
N GLU A 53 11.79 -42.73 34.40
CA GLU A 53 11.27 -43.33 33.16
C GLU A 53 10.20 -42.49 32.43
N ASN A 54 9.65 -41.44 33.05
CA ASN A 54 8.67 -40.52 32.50
C ASN A 54 9.24 -39.10 32.29
N SER A 55 10.51 -38.87 32.61
CA SER A 55 11.17 -37.58 32.45
C SER A 55 11.35 -37.23 30.97
N PRO A 56 11.18 -35.97 30.54
CA PRO A 56 11.41 -35.57 29.15
C PRO A 56 12.90 -35.57 28.75
N HIS A 57 13.82 -35.82 29.69
CA HIS A 57 15.26 -35.73 29.49
C HIS A 57 15.85 -37.04 28.90
N LYS A 58 16.95 -36.96 28.14
CA LYS A 58 17.50 -38.10 27.36
C LYS A 58 19.02 -38.20 27.49
N THR A 59 19.62 -39.40 27.45
CA THR A 59 21.09 -39.58 27.43
C THR A 59 21.54 -40.69 26.50
N TYR A 60 22.75 -40.55 25.95
CA TYR A 60 23.37 -41.46 24.99
C TYR A 60 24.86 -41.65 25.32
N ARG A 61 25.46 -42.75 24.85
CA ARG A 61 26.89 -43.06 25.03
C ARG A 61 27.43 -43.89 23.88
N GLY A 62 28.69 -43.70 23.51
CA GLY A 62 29.31 -44.44 22.41
C GLY A 62 30.83 -44.29 22.32
N GLY A 63 31.41 -44.91 21.30
CA GLY A 63 32.86 -44.83 21.08
C GLY A 63 33.45 -45.71 19.97
N PHE A 64 33.31 -45.31 18.69
CA PHE A 64 34.33 -45.62 17.67
C PHE A 64 34.26 -44.73 16.43
N PHE A 65 35.31 -43.96 16.15
CA PHE A 65 35.57 -43.39 14.82
C PHE A 65 37.05 -43.43 14.46
N TRP A 66 37.38 -43.75 13.20
CA TRP A 66 38.77 -43.98 12.75
C TRP A 66 39.33 -42.94 11.78
N PHE A 67 38.49 -42.07 11.20
CA PHE A 67 38.90 -41.17 10.10
C PHE A 67 39.53 -39.84 10.56
N PHE A 68 39.37 -39.44 11.82
CA PHE A 68 39.56 -38.05 12.25
C PHE A 68 40.98 -37.60 12.63
N GLN A 69 41.98 -38.49 12.71
CA GLN A 69 43.34 -38.07 13.16
C GLN A 69 44.07 -37.10 12.19
N THR A 70 43.50 -36.83 11.01
CA THR A 70 44.10 -35.97 9.98
C THR A 70 43.25 -34.75 9.58
N LEU A 71 42.05 -34.60 10.16
CA LEU A 71 41.15 -33.50 9.84
C LEU A 71 41.40 -32.27 10.75
N PRO A 72 41.21 -31.03 10.24
CA PRO A 72 41.21 -29.82 11.07
C PRO A 72 40.16 -29.89 12.18
N LEU A 73 40.43 -29.29 13.34
CA LEU A 73 39.54 -29.29 14.51
C LEU A 73 38.12 -28.78 14.21
N PHE A 74 37.97 -27.86 13.26
CA PHE A 74 36.68 -27.32 12.80
C PHE A 74 35.82 -28.35 12.02
N ILE A 75 36.43 -29.32 11.35
CA ILE A 75 35.68 -30.40 10.66
C ILE A 75 35.24 -31.48 11.67
N ILE A 76 35.91 -31.55 12.83
CA ILE A 76 35.57 -32.49 13.90
C ILE A 76 34.30 -32.04 14.66
N SER A 77 34.04 -30.74 14.81
CA SER A 77 32.86 -30.23 15.53
C SER A 77 31.53 -30.47 14.81
N ASN A 78 31.55 -30.52 13.48
CA ASN A 78 30.35 -30.50 12.63
C ASN A 78 29.96 -31.89 12.09
N LEU A 79 30.73 -32.95 12.40
CA LEU A 79 30.46 -34.31 11.92
C LEU A 79 29.71 -35.19 12.94
N PHE A 80 29.47 -34.71 14.15
CA PHE A 80 28.74 -35.45 15.19
C PHE A 80 27.22 -35.41 15.05
N GLU A 81 26.70 -34.56 14.16
CA GLU A 81 25.27 -34.31 13.97
C GLU A 81 24.54 -35.48 13.30
N ASN A 82 25.09 -35.97 12.18
CA ASN A 82 24.45 -37.01 11.35
C ASN A 82 24.92 -38.45 11.67
N GLU A 83 25.82 -38.65 12.65
CA GLU A 83 26.35 -39.99 13.00
C GLU A 83 25.77 -40.59 14.31
N VAL A 84 24.70 -40.00 14.89
CA VAL A 84 23.95 -40.59 16.03
C VAL A 84 22.47 -40.87 15.67
N THR A 85 22.11 -40.81 14.39
CA THR A 85 20.75 -41.12 13.87
C THR A 85 20.63 -42.48 13.17
N GLU A 86 21.65 -43.36 13.25
CA GLU A 86 21.40 -44.79 12.99
C GLU A 86 20.47 -45.35 14.08
N SER A 87 19.28 -45.80 13.66
CA SER A 87 18.18 -46.28 14.50
C SER A 87 18.43 -47.67 15.12
N ARG A 88 19.61 -47.85 15.75
CA ARG A 88 20.08 -49.06 16.45
C ARG A 88 20.87 -48.77 17.74
N PHE A 89 20.91 -47.52 18.20
CA PHE A 89 21.56 -47.13 19.46
C PHE A 89 20.59 -46.70 20.58
N TYR A 90 19.28 -46.81 20.36
CA TYR A 90 18.29 -46.78 21.44
C TYR A 90 18.23 -48.14 22.16
N GLU A 91 17.82 -48.11 23.44
CA GLU A 91 17.72 -49.26 24.38
C GLU A 91 19.04 -49.96 24.76
N LEU A 92 19.83 -49.37 25.67
CA LEU A 92 20.73 -50.12 26.58
C LEU A 92 20.77 -49.50 28.00
N MET A 93 19.59 -49.47 28.64
CA MET A 93 19.39 -49.38 30.10
C MET A 93 18.51 -50.54 30.60
N SER A 94 18.88 -51.76 30.20
CA SER A 94 18.41 -53.04 30.77
C SER A 94 19.53 -54.08 30.58
N GLU A 95 19.81 -54.88 31.62
CA GLU A 95 20.91 -55.86 31.67
C GLU A 95 22.33 -55.19 31.58
N ASP A 96 23.08 -54.99 32.66
CA ASP A 96 23.08 -55.62 34.00
C ASP A 96 23.35 -54.60 35.12
N ASP A 97 22.64 -54.76 36.24
CA ASP A 97 23.08 -54.30 37.56
C ASP A 97 24.32 -55.08 38.04
N GLU A 98 25.18 -54.41 38.80
CA GLU A 98 25.39 -54.72 40.24
C GLU A 98 26.38 -53.69 40.85
N ASP A 99 26.08 -53.21 42.07
CA ASP A 99 26.91 -52.38 42.96
C ASP A 99 27.14 -50.86 42.67
N ASN A 100 26.36 -50.18 41.79
CA ASN A 100 26.20 -48.71 41.86
C ASN A 100 25.03 -48.14 41.02
N GLU A 101 23.92 -47.76 41.66
CA GLU A 101 22.74 -47.15 41.01
C GLU A 101 23.00 -45.71 40.51
N ASP A 102 23.93 -45.01 41.15
CA ASP A 102 24.04 -43.54 41.14
C ASP A 102 24.96 -42.98 40.03
N VAL A 103 25.28 -43.78 39.00
CA VAL A 103 26.42 -43.56 38.10
C VAL A 103 26.23 -44.08 36.66
N TYR A 104 26.40 -43.21 35.65
CA TYR A 104 26.30 -43.59 34.23
C TYR A 104 27.56 -44.33 33.73
N PRO A 105 27.46 -45.60 33.27
CA PRO A 105 28.60 -46.52 33.19
C PRO A 105 29.37 -46.51 31.84
N PRO A 106 30.68 -46.86 31.86
CA PRO A 106 31.57 -46.88 30.68
C PRO A 106 31.19 -47.93 29.62
N VAL A 107 31.72 -47.75 28.40
CA VAL A 107 31.71 -48.77 27.34
C VAL A 107 32.79 -49.83 27.63
N LYS A 108 32.41 -51.13 27.57
CA LYS A 108 33.26 -52.24 28.08
C LYS A 108 34.24 -52.86 27.06
N ASP A 109 34.02 -52.73 25.74
CA ASP A 109 34.73 -53.50 24.70
C ASP A 109 35.58 -52.66 23.72
N LEU A 110 36.33 -51.68 24.25
CA LEU A 110 37.11 -50.74 23.42
C LEU A 110 38.53 -51.23 23.09
N LYS A 111 39.01 -50.83 21.91
CA LYS A 111 40.38 -51.02 21.39
C LYS A 111 41.25 -49.79 21.71
N PRO A 112 42.59 -49.93 21.77
CA PRO A 112 43.49 -48.80 21.98
C PRO A 112 43.29 -47.66 20.97
N ASN A 113 43.41 -46.41 21.45
CA ASN A 113 43.17 -45.15 20.74
C ASN A 113 41.71 -44.83 20.36
N GLN A 114 40.71 -45.58 20.85
CA GLN A 114 39.29 -45.22 20.67
C GLN A 114 38.85 -44.13 21.66
N GLN A 115 38.11 -43.13 21.18
CA GLN A 115 37.52 -42.07 22.01
C GLN A 115 36.23 -42.56 22.68
N GLN A 116 35.92 -42.02 23.86
CA GLN A 116 34.62 -42.22 24.54
C GLN A 116 33.85 -40.90 24.61
N TRP A 117 32.52 -40.96 24.54
CA TRP A 117 31.66 -39.80 24.75
C TRP A 117 30.35 -40.15 25.47
N HIS A 118 29.83 -39.20 26.24
CA HIS A 118 28.50 -39.22 26.86
C HIS A 118 27.73 -37.96 26.45
N HIS A 119 26.44 -38.12 26.14
CA HIS A 119 25.53 -37.07 25.68
C HIS A 119 24.34 -36.94 26.64
N PHE A 120 23.88 -35.72 26.93
CA PHE A 120 22.80 -35.43 27.89
C PHE A 120 21.91 -34.30 27.38
N HIS A 121 20.60 -34.54 27.40
CA HIS A 121 19.59 -33.69 26.80
C HIS A 121 18.56 -33.27 27.86
N PHE A 122 18.38 -31.96 28.10
CA PHE A 122 17.46 -31.39 29.08
C PHE A 122 16.34 -30.59 28.40
N LYS A 123 15.08 -30.68 28.87
CA LYS A 123 13.96 -29.87 28.37
C LYS A 123 13.72 -28.71 29.32
N ILE A 124 13.57 -27.51 28.78
CA ILE A 124 13.29 -26.27 29.49
C ILE A 124 11.97 -25.74 28.91
N ALA A 125 11.02 -25.39 29.78
CA ALA A 125 9.62 -25.19 29.41
C ALA A 125 9.13 -23.75 29.64
N GLU A 126 10.05 -22.79 29.68
CA GLU A 126 9.77 -21.37 29.87
C GLU A 126 10.46 -20.55 28.77
N ASP A 127 9.79 -19.50 28.29
CA ASP A 127 10.39 -18.51 27.41
C ASP A 127 11.46 -17.72 28.17
N LEU A 128 12.65 -17.56 27.59
CA LEU A 128 13.79 -16.90 28.23
C LEU A 128 14.24 -15.69 27.41
N ASP A 129 14.56 -14.58 28.09
CA ASP A 129 15.19 -13.40 27.48
C ASP A 129 16.58 -13.76 26.91
N GLU A 130 17.00 -13.11 25.82
CA GLU A 130 18.26 -13.42 25.11
C GLU A 130 19.54 -13.29 25.97
N GLU A 131 19.51 -12.51 27.06
CA GLU A 131 20.63 -12.37 28.00
C GLU A 131 20.55 -13.31 29.24
N THR A 132 19.65 -14.30 29.24
CA THR A 132 19.43 -15.21 30.38
C THR A 132 20.70 -16.03 30.71
N PRO A 133 21.25 -15.96 31.94
CA PRO A 133 22.45 -16.70 32.32
C PRO A 133 22.17 -18.17 32.66
N PHE A 134 22.91 -19.07 32.01
CA PHE A 134 22.94 -20.50 32.29
C PHE A 134 24.19 -20.89 33.08
N ASN A 135 24.03 -21.69 34.15
CA ASN A 135 25.14 -22.23 34.93
C ASN A 135 25.25 -23.76 34.78
N ILE A 136 26.29 -24.25 34.10
CA ILE A 136 26.42 -25.68 33.73
C ILE A 136 27.58 -26.34 34.46
N THR A 137 27.32 -27.52 35.07
CA THR A 137 28.33 -28.33 35.78
C THR A 137 28.22 -29.82 35.45
N TRP A 138 29.36 -30.46 35.19
CA TRP A 138 29.53 -31.90 34.97
C TRP A 138 30.61 -32.48 35.88
N ILE A 139 30.39 -33.69 36.41
CA ILE A 139 31.36 -34.42 37.23
C ILE A 139 31.39 -35.91 36.84
N GLY A 140 32.58 -36.47 36.73
CA GLY A 140 32.77 -37.89 36.44
C GLY A 140 34.15 -38.43 36.79
N ASN A 141 34.47 -39.64 36.32
CA ASN A 141 35.77 -40.30 36.48
C ASN A 141 36.34 -40.73 35.12
N THR A 142 37.66 -40.62 34.95
CA THR A 142 38.37 -40.94 33.70
C THR A 142 39.79 -41.48 33.98
N GLU A 143 40.32 -42.25 33.02
CA GLU A 143 41.64 -42.91 33.04
C GLU A 143 42.36 -42.69 31.70
N ASP A 144 43.69 -42.60 31.76
CA ASP A 144 44.65 -42.74 30.65
C ASP A 144 44.34 -41.89 29.40
N PHE A 145 43.95 -40.64 29.65
CA PHE A 145 43.47 -39.69 28.64
C PHE A 145 44.46 -38.53 28.38
N LYS A 146 44.44 -38.03 27.14
CA LYS A 146 45.17 -36.85 26.68
C LYS A 146 44.38 -35.55 26.92
N SER A 147 43.06 -35.57 26.73
CA SER A 147 42.17 -34.47 27.14
C SER A 147 40.73 -34.92 27.28
N ILE A 148 40.03 -34.37 28.27
CA ILE A 148 38.58 -34.46 28.44
C ILE A 148 37.97 -33.07 28.26
N THR A 149 36.83 -32.98 27.57
CA THR A 149 36.20 -31.71 27.17
C THR A 149 34.69 -31.78 27.32
N LEU A 150 34.09 -30.73 27.87
CA LEU A 150 32.65 -30.49 27.93
C LEU A 150 32.28 -29.48 26.84
N TYR A 151 31.26 -29.82 26.07
CA TYR A 151 30.66 -29.00 25.03
C TYR A 151 29.16 -28.82 25.30
N VAL A 152 28.61 -27.71 24.83
CA VAL A 152 27.17 -27.48 24.67
C VAL A 152 26.84 -27.51 23.18
N TRP A 153 25.65 -28.00 22.84
CA TRP A 153 25.11 -27.87 21.51
C TRP A 153 24.71 -26.41 21.29
N LYS A 154 25.16 -25.83 20.18
CA LYS A 154 24.63 -24.55 19.72
C LYS A 154 24.13 -24.74 18.30
N PRO A 155 22.83 -24.58 18.02
CA PRO A 155 22.34 -24.52 16.64
C PRO A 155 23.07 -23.40 15.89
N ILE A 156 23.34 -23.64 14.61
CA ILE A 156 23.72 -22.62 13.65
C ILE A 156 22.73 -22.75 12.49
N ASN A 157 22.59 -21.66 11.75
CA ASN A 157 22.15 -21.64 10.37
C ASN A 157 22.62 -22.86 9.56
N PHE A 158 21.81 -23.25 8.59
CA PHE A 158 22.01 -24.38 7.66
C PHE A 158 21.59 -25.76 8.20
N GLY A 159 20.68 -25.86 9.18
CA GLY A 159 20.26 -27.14 9.76
C GLY A 159 21.43 -27.91 10.38
N LEU A 160 22.43 -27.16 10.88
CA LEU A 160 23.75 -27.64 11.26
C LEU A 160 24.23 -26.99 12.57
N GLY A 161 23.93 -27.64 13.69
CA GLY A 161 24.47 -27.26 14.99
C GLY A 161 25.93 -27.64 15.17
N ARG A 162 26.57 -27.04 16.19
CA ARG A 162 27.95 -27.35 16.57
C ARG A 162 28.11 -27.61 18.06
N TRP A 163 29.10 -28.44 18.36
CA TRP A 163 29.62 -28.61 19.71
C TRP A 163 30.53 -27.44 20.12
N GLN A 164 29.97 -26.47 20.84
CA GLN A 164 30.69 -25.32 21.36
C GLN A 164 31.40 -25.66 22.68
N GLN A 165 32.71 -25.40 22.77
CA GLN A 165 33.55 -25.86 23.87
C GLN A 165 33.40 -25.00 25.14
N LEU A 166 32.60 -25.45 26.12
CA LEU A 166 32.45 -24.77 27.41
C LEU A 166 33.68 -24.90 28.32
N SER A 167 34.26 -26.10 28.45
CA SER A 167 35.33 -26.35 29.44
C SER A 167 36.22 -27.53 29.05
N ARG A 168 37.51 -27.49 29.37
CA ARG A 168 38.49 -28.50 28.93
C ARG A 168 39.62 -28.74 29.92
N ASN A 169 39.98 -30.00 30.13
CA ASN A 169 41.15 -30.40 30.91
C ASN A 169 42.11 -31.26 30.07
N THR A 170 43.37 -30.84 29.99
CA THR A 170 44.46 -31.45 29.21
C THR A 170 45.57 -32.06 30.10
N SER A 171 45.31 -32.21 31.40
CA SER A 171 46.27 -32.75 32.36
C SER A 171 46.37 -34.27 32.22
N PHE A 172 47.35 -34.76 31.47
CA PHE A 172 47.66 -36.20 31.40
C PHE A 172 47.98 -36.75 32.79
N VAL A 173 47.26 -37.81 33.20
CA VAL A 173 47.44 -38.53 34.46
C VAL A 173 47.32 -40.03 34.18
N ASP A 174 48.24 -40.78 34.77
CA ASP A 174 48.32 -42.24 34.79
C ASP A 174 47.35 -42.78 35.88
N GLY A 175 46.32 -43.53 35.47
CA GLY A 175 45.30 -44.10 36.37
C GLY A 175 44.13 -43.19 36.80
N LYS A 176 43.21 -43.76 37.58
CA LYS A 176 41.84 -43.24 37.78
C LYS A 176 41.75 -41.93 38.57
N LYS A 177 41.03 -40.96 37.99
CA LYS A 177 40.85 -39.62 38.58
C LYS A 177 39.42 -39.08 38.38
N ARG A 178 38.86 -38.49 39.44
CA ARG A 178 37.64 -37.66 39.39
C ARG A 178 37.95 -36.34 38.68
N VAL A 179 37.12 -35.97 37.72
CA VAL A 179 37.22 -34.71 36.96
C VAL A 179 35.89 -33.97 37.08
N GLU A 180 35.99 -32.65 37.10
CA GLU A 180 34.91 -31.69 37.27
C GLU A 180 35.11 -30.62 36.19
N LEU A 181 34.06 -30.32 35.44
CA LEU A 181 34.03 -29.39 34.31
C LEU A 181 32.76 -28.56 34.39
N GLY A 182 32.83 -27.28 34.09
CA GLY A 182 31.67 -26.40 34.12
C GLY A 182 32.04 -24.98 33.72
N ASN A 183 31.02 -24.17 33.44
CA ASN A 183 31.12 -22.74 33.21
C ASN A 183 29.73 -22.08 33.32
N THR A 184 29.70 -20.76 33.49
CA THR A 184 28.48 -19.94 33.37
C THR A 184 28.53 -19.17 32.05
N THR A 185 27.40 -19.05 31.34
CA THR A 185 27.32 -18.39 30.02
C THR A 185 25.89 -17.94 29.71
N THR A 186 25.74 -16.83 29.00
CA THR A 186 24.48 -16.42 28.36
C THR A 186 24.39 -16.90 26.91
N ASP A 187 25.52 -17.26 26.29
CA ASP A 187 25.62 -17.75 24.90
C ASP A 187 25.16 -19.20 24.76
N ILE A 188 23.86 -19.45 24.98
CA ILE A 188 23.16 -20.73 24.79
C ILE A 188 21.86 -20.47 24.05
N THR A 189 21.51 -21.37 23.15
CA THR A 189 20.26 -21.37 22.39
C THR A 189 19.65 -22.76 22.52
N LEU A 190 18.36 -22.85 22.84
CA LEU A 190 17.60 -24.10 22.84
C LEU A 190 17.26 -24.47 21.39
N ASP A 191 16.94 -25.73 21.11
CA ASP A 191 16.28 -26.09 19.84
C ASP A 191 14.78 -25.74 19.85
N ASP A 192 14.11 -25.86 18.69
CA ASP A 192 12.70 -25.48 18.50
C ASP A 192 11.71 -26.28 19.37
N GLU A 193 12.13 -27.40 19.97
CA GLU A 193 11.32 -28.12 20.96
C GLU A 193 11.55 -27.62 22.41
N GLY A 194 12.40 -26.63 22.66
CA GLY A 194 12.70 -26.12 24.02
C GLY A 194 13.71 -27.01 24.76
N TYR A 195 14.77 -27.42 24.07
CA TYR A 195 15.57 -28.59 24.41
C TYR A 195 17.08 -28.25 24.30
N LEU A 196 17.90 -28.75 25.24
CA LEU A 196 19.30 -28.36 25.48
C LEU A 196 20.23 -29.57 25.57
N ASP A 197 21.18 -29.66 24.65
CA ASP A 197 22.10 -30.79 24.52
C ASP A 197 23.54 -30.51 25.01
N LEU A 198 24.13 -31.47 25.73
CA LEU A 198 25.46 -31.40 26.35
C LEU A 198 26.29 -32.66 26.05
N LEU A 199 27.52 -32.50 25.55
CA LEU A 199 28.42 -33.59 25.19
C LEU A 199 29.73 -33.53 25.99
N VAL A 200 30.14 -34.67 26.57
CA VAL A 200 31.46 -34.82 27.18
C VAL A 200 32.27 -35.87 26.42
N VAL A 201 33.44 -35.47 25.92
CA VAL A 201 34.32 -36.30 25.08
C VAL A 201 35.68 -36.51 25.75
N VAL A 202 36.14 -37.77 25.77
CA VAL A 202 37.47 -38.18 26.24
C VAL A 202 38.33 -38.66 25.07
N VAL A 203 39.50 -38.04 24.91
CA VAL A 203 40.52 -38.43 23.93
C VAL A 203 41.63 -39.21 24.65
N PRO A 204 41.90 -40.48 24.29
CA PRO A 204 42.92 -41.31 24.95
C PRO A 204 44.35 -40.82 24.75
N ALA A 205 45.24 -41.30 25.61
CA ALA A 205 46.68 -41.26 25.37
C ALA A 205 47.10 -42.25 24.26
N MET A 206 48.27 -42.00 23.65
CA MET A 206 48.68 -42.73 22.44
C MET A 206 49.05 -44.19 22.76
N SER A 207 48.32 -45.13 22.17
CA SER A 207 48.37 -46.59 22.40
C SER A 207 47.62 -47.12 23.62
N GLU A 208 46.89 -46.28 24.38
CA GLU A 208 46.10 -46.70 25.54
C GLU A 208 44.59 -46.74 25.25
N THR A 209 43.82 -47.32 26.17
CA THR A 209 42.35 -47.28 26.21
C THR A 209 41.90 -46.37 27.35
N SER A 210 41.35 -45.19 27.05
CA SER A 210 40.79 -44.30 28.07
C SER A 210 39.42 -44.75 28.56
N TYR A 211 39.08 -44.36 29.78
CA TYR A 211 37.80 -44.63 30.46
C TYR A 211 36.96 -43.35 30.60
N LEU A 212 35.63 -43.43 30.51
CA LEU A 212 34.71 -42.34 30.85
C LEU A 212 33.53 -42.88 31.69
N GLN A 213 33.16 -42.17 32.75
CA GLN A 213 32.03 -42.47 33.63
C GLN A 213 31.49 -41.16 34.20
N THR A 214 30.17 -40.97 34.27
CA THR A 214 29.55 -39.72 34.77
C THR A 214 28.80 -39.95 36.06
N ASN A 215 28.97 -39.02 37.02
CA ASN A 215 28.35 -39.06 38.35
C ASN A 215 27.31 -37.93 38.57
N PHE A 216 27.37 -36.85 37.79
CA PHE A 216 26.54 -35.66 37.99
C PHE A 216 26.56 -34.76 36.76
N VAL A 217 25.40 -34.19 36.39
CA VAL A 217 25.25 -33.11 35.42
C VAL A 217 24.13 -32.18 35.92
N ASN A 218 24.33 -30.86 35.89
CA ASN A 218 23.34 -29.86 36.32
C ASN A 218 23.36 -28.61 35.42
N VAL A 219 22.20 -27.98 35.25
CA VAL A 219 21.98 -26.70 34.57
C VAL A 219 21.09 -25.81 35.47
N GLN A 220 21.41 -24.52 35.60
CA GLN A 220 20.61 -23.53 36.38
C GLN A 220 20.33 -22.29 35.52
N ILE A 221 19.18 -21.63 35.73
CA ILE A 221 18.65 -20.53 34.89
C ILE A 221 18.04 -19.42 35.77
N GLN A 222 18.15 -18.14 35.38
CA GLN A 222 17.57 -16.98 36.11
C GLN A 222 16.99 -15.89 35.16
N SER A 223 15.72 -15.46 35.31
CA SER A 223 15.06 -14.44 34.42
C SER A 223 14.01 -13.55 35.14
N ALA A 224 13.43 -12.55 34.46
CA ALA A 224 12.47 -11.58 35.03
C ALA A 224 11.37 -11.14 34.04
N GLY A 225 10.18 -10.69 34.52
CA GLY A 225 8.97 -10.52 33.68
C GLY A 225 8.29 -9.14 33.68
N TYR A 226 7.05 -9.08 33.15
CA TYR A 226 6.15 -7.92 33.07
C TYR A 226 4.94 -7.99 34.03
N LYS A 227 4.26 -6.86 34.27
CA LYS A 227 2.91 -6.83 34.88
C LYS A 227 1.86 -7.38 33.92
N THR A 228 0.85 -8.05 34.46
CA THR A 228 -0.23 -8.67 33.66
C THR A 228 -1.35 -7.70 33.25
N GLN A 229 -1.43 -6.51 33.87
CA GLN A 229 -2.43 -5.50 33.53
C GLN A 229 -1.95 -4.10 33.93
N GLY A 230 -2.36 -3.10 33.16
CA GLY A 230 -2.24 -1.68 33.46
C GLY A 230 -3.36 -0.87 32.81
N THR A 231 -3.49 0.40 33.21
CA THR A 231 -4.57 1.31 32.77
C THR A 231 -4.04 2.74 32.65
N VAL A 232 -4.48 3.46 31.62
CA VAL A 232 -4.27 4.91 31.46
C VAL A 232 -5.61 5.58 31.15
N GLN A 233 -5.90 6.66 31.87
CA GLN A 233 -7.02 7.55 31.61
C GLN A 233 -6.52 8.83 30.97
N PHE A 234 -6.93 9.07 29.74
CA PHE A 234 -6.69 10.32 29.03
C PHE A 234 -7.65 11.40 29.55
N ASP A 235 -7.28 12.67 29.36
CA ASP A 235 -8.23 13.77 29.51
C ASP A 235 -9.31 13.68 28.41
N GLY A 236 -10.56 13.91 28.78
CA GLY A 236 -11.70 13.91 27.85
C GLY A 236 -11.82 15.19 27.03
N MET A 237 -12.64 15.12 25.98
CA MET A 237 -13.01 16.28 25.18
C MET A 237 -14.34 16.84 25.70
N ASN A 238 -14.29 18.04 26.25
CA ASN A 238 -15.44 18.74 26.80
C ASN A 238 -16.22 19.43 25.66
N PRO A 239 -17.49 19.07 25.39
CA PRO A 239 -18.24 19.66 24.28
C PRO A 239 -18.51 21.17 24.46
N ASP A 240 -18.56 21.69 25.69
CA ASP A 240 -18.69 23.13 25.97
C ASP A 240 -17.51 23.97 25.42
N ASP A 241 -16.31 23.38 25.27
CA ASP A 241 -15.11 24.10 24.82
C ASP A 241 -15.00 24.19 23.28
N VAL A 242 -15.74 23.36 22.53
CA VAL A 242 -15.68 23.25 21.06
C VAL A 242 -17.06 23.25 20.35
N ASN A 243 -18.15 23.28 21.11
CA ASN A 243 -19.54 23.37 20.64
C ASN A 243 -19.92 22.28 19.62
N ILE A 244 -20.04 21.05 20.09
CA ILE A 244 -20.31 19.83 19.29
C ILE A 244 -21.81 19.59 19.12
N SER A 245 -22.26 19.24 17.90
CA SER A 245 -23.63 18.74 17.64
C SER A 245 -23.69 17.24 17.40
N HIS A 246 -22.67 16.65 16.76
CA HIS A 246 -22.66 15.23 16.41
C HIS A 246 -21.24 14.68 16.48
N TRP A 247 -21.05 13.48 17.04
CA TRP A 247 -19.77 12.77 17.01
C TRP A 247 -19.68 11.91 15.73
N GLU A 248 -18.50 11.74 15.13
CA GLU A 248 -18.40 11.01 13.85
C GLU A 248 -17.59 9.72 14.01
N ARG A 249 -16.26 9.80 13.92
CA ARG A 249 -15.35 8.64 13.99
C ARG A 249 -14.33 8.80 15.11
N PHE A 250 -14.18 7.74 15.92
CA PHE A 250 -13.01 7.49 16.75
C PHE A 250 -11.99 6.66 15.97
N ILE A 251 -10.71 7.04 16.06
CA ILE A 251 -9.60 6.36 15.38
C ILE A 251 -8.44 6.10 16.33
N TRP A 252 -7.71 5.00 16.15
CA TRP A 252 -6.54 4.70 16.98
C TRP A 252 -5.49 3.82 16.31
N SER A 253 -4.27 3.86 16.87
CA SER A 253 -3.10 3.12 16.41
C SER A 253 -2.33 2.50 17.58
N GLY A 254 -2.02 1.22 17.46
CA GLY A 254 -1.32 0.42 18.47
C GLY A 254 -0.96 -0.96 17.93
N TYR A 255 -0.49 -1.82 18.83
CA TYR A 255 -0.01 -3.17 18.55
C TYR A 255 -0.31 -4.13 19.71
N GLU A 256 -0.67 -5.36 19.36
CA GLU A 256 -0.95 -6.46 20.29
C GLU A 256 -0.11 -7.68 19.92
N LYS A 257 0.25 -8.49 20.93
CA LYS A 257 0.95 -9.77 20.77
C LYS A 257 0.03 -10.86 21.29
N GLU A 258 0.18 -12.09 20.82
CA GLU A 258 -0.69 -13.20 21.26
C GLU A 258 -0.79 -13.28 22.81
N GLY A 259 -2.03 -13.32 23.31
CA GLY A 259 -2.33 -13.32 24.74
C GLY A 259 -2.29 -11.96 25.45
N THR A 260 -1.98 -10.86 24.74
CA THR A 260 -2.15 -9.48 25.22
C THR A 260 -3.47 -8.87 24.69
N SER A 261 -3.86 -7.69 25.16
CA SER A 261 -5.00 -6.94 24.60
C SER A 261 -5.01 -5.46 24.96
N ILE A 262 -5.47 -4.61 24.05
CA ILE A 262 -5.88 -3.21 24.28
C ILE A 262 -7.41 -3.17 24.28
N SER A 263 -7.99 -2.36 25.17
CA SER A 263 -9.43 -2.10 25.17
C SER A 263 -9.71 -0.66 25.56
N PHE A 264 -10.50 0.04 24.75
CA PHE A 264 -10.91 1.43 24.92
C PHE A 264 -12.28 1.49 25.58
N LYS A 265 -12.45 2.44 26.50
CA LYS A 265 -13.70 2.67 27.21
C LYS A 265 -14.03 4.14 27.22
N PHE A 266 -15.22 4.44 26.73
CA PHE A 266 -15.74 5.79 26.61
C PHE A 266 -16.61 6.05 27.83
N TYR A 267 -16.29 7.11 28.56
CA TYR A 267 -17.00 7.52 29.75
C TYR A 267 -17.52 8.94 29.60
N ASP A 268 -18.72 9.16 30.09
CA ASP A 268 -19.25 10.47 30.44
C ASP A 268 -18.69 10.88 31.81
N GLU A 269 -18.12 12.08 31.93
CA GLU A 269 -17.49 12.62 33.14
C GLU A 269 -18.23 13.86 33.68
N ASP A 270 -19.19 13.63 34.59
CA ASP A 270 -19.94 14.67 35.34
C ASP A 270 -19.36 14.84 36.76
N ASP A 271 -18.89 16.06 37.08
CA ASP A 271 -18.36 16.51 38.38
C ASP A 271 -17.33 15.55 39.03
N GLY A 272 -16.55 14.84 38.19
CA GLY A 272 -15.56 13.82 38.58
C GLY A 272 -16.13 12.42 38.84
N THR A 273 -17.33 12.12 38.31
CA THR A 273 -17.95 10.80 38.30
C THR A 273 -18.05 10.24 36.88
N PHE A 274 -17.74 8.95 36.71
CA PHE A 274 -17.54 8.34 35.40
C PHE A 274 -18.63 7.32 35.08
N THR A 275 -19.47 7.61 34.08
CA THR A 275 -20.51 6.71 33.59
C THR A 275 -20.05 6.05 32.29
N LEU A 276 -20.00 4.70 32.24
CA LEU A 276 -19.55 3.99 31.04
C LEU A 276 -20.59 4.10 29.93
N ILE A 277 -20.21 4.71 28.81
CA ILE A 277 -21.00 4.81 27.58
C ILE A 277 -20.84 3.51 26.79
N ASN A 278 -19.62 3.23 26.30
CA ASN A 278 -19.32 2.04 25.51
C ASN A 278 -17.91 1.46 25.77
N THR A 279 -17.66 0.24 25.29
CA THR A 279 -16.35 -0.42 25.32
C THR A 279 -16.06 -1.02 23.95
N TYR A 280 -14.90 -0.68 23.38
CA TYR A 280 -14.40 -1.23 22.12
C TYR A 280 -13.08 -1.99 22.40
N ASP A 281 -13.04 -3.27 22.04
CA ASP A 281 -11.84 -4.10 22.09
C ASP A 281 -11.09 -4.01 20.73
N GLY A 282 -9.78 -4.31 20.72
CA GLY A 282 -8.79 -3.84 19.73
C GLY A 282 -8.88 -4.29 18.26
N ASP A 283 -10.01 -4.82 17.77
CA ASP A 283 -10.11 -5.34 16.39
C ASP A 283 -10.26 -4.22 15.33
N ASN A 284 -11.05 -3.17 15.61
CA ASN A 284 -11.35 -2.10 14.65
C ASN A 284 -10.53 -0.83 14.94
N ARG A 285 -9.76 -0.35 13.95
CA ARG A 285 -8.93 0.88 14.02
C ARG A 285 -9.70 2.18 13.78
N ILE A 286 -10.81 2.10 13.04
CA ILE A 286 -11.79 3.17 12.85
C ILE A 286 -13.10 2.65 13.45
N VAL A 287 -13.75 3.47 14.26
CA VAL A 287 -14.97 3.13 15.00
C VAL A 287 -15.95 4.29 14.86
N ASP A 288 -17.12 3.99 14.33
CA ASP A 288 -18.27 4.91 14.34
C ASP A 288 -18.71 5.21 15.78
N ILE A 289 -18.90 6.50 16.08
CA ILE A 289 -19.32 7.01 17.39
C ILE A 289 -20.51 7.99 17.30
N SER A 290 -21.18 8.08 16.15
CA SER A 290 -22.44 8.82 15.93
C SER A 290 -23.48 8.64 17.03
N SER A 291 -23.64 7.40 17.50
CA SER A 291 -24.55 7.01 18.58
C SER A 291 -24.18 7.52 20.00
N ILE A 292 -23.12 8.30 20.16
CA ILE A 292 -22.75 8.94 21.43
C ILE A 292 -23.44 10.31 21.52
N ASP A 293 -24.18 10.54 22.61
CA ASP A 293 -24.82 11.82 22.94
C ASP A 293 -23.77 12.96 22.94
N PRO A 294 -23.94 14.02 22.14
CA PRO A 294 -22.96 15.09 21.96
C PRO A 294 -22.74 15.94 23.22
N SER A 295 -23.66 15.88 24.20
CA SER A 295 -23.58 16.66 25.44
C SER A 295 -22.68 16.03 26.52
N VAL A 296 -22.17 14.81 26.32
CA VAL A 296 -21.31 14.13 27.30
C VAL A 296 -19.87 14.64 27.26
N ASN A 297 -19.25 14.79 28.43
CA ASN A 297 -17.82 15.08 28.55
C ASN A 297 -17.03 13.79 28.31
N LEU A 298 -16.50 13.61 27.10
CA LEU A 298 -16.11 12.30 26.57
C LEU A 298 -14.67 11.90 26.97
N THR A 299 -14.54 11.24 28.13
CA THR A 299 -13.25 10.75 28.67
C THR A 299 -12.92 9.33 28.18
N VAL A 300 -11.72 9.17 27.61
CA VAL A 300 -11.21 7.90 27.04
C VAL A 300 -10.29 7.18 28.03
N ASN A 301 -10.65 5.93 28.36
CA ASN A 301 -9.92 5.08 29.31
C ASN A 301 -9.38 3.83 28.60
N VAL A 302 -8.06 3.65 28.59
CA VAL A 302 -7.38 2.52 27.93
C VAL A 302 -6.90 1.51 28.96
N THR A 303 -7.27 0.25 28.78
CA THR A 303 -6.73 -0.88 29.56
C THR A 303 -5.80 -1.72 28.69
N LEU A 304 -4.57 -1.90 29.17
CA LEU A 304 -3.56 -2.81 28.62
C LEU A 304 -3.56 -4.11 29.45
N LYS A 305 -3.66 -5.28 28.81
CA LYS A 305 -3.49 -6.59 29.45
C LYS A 305 -2.29 -7.30 28.82
N GLY A 306 -1.44 -7.93 29.62
CA GLY A 306 -0.19 -8.57 29.17
C GLY A 306 0.10 -9.89 29.88
N THR A 307 1.16 -10.55 29.44
CA THR A 307 1.66 -11.80 30.07
C THR A 307 2.87 -11.49 30.95
N LEU A 308 3.53 -12.51 31.51
CA LEU A 308 4.84 -12.32 32.15
C LEU A 308 5.96 -12.00 31.15
N SER A 309 5.78 -12.32 29.86
CA SER A 309 6.78 -12.19 28.79
C SER A 309 6.42 -11.16 27.69
N ALA A 310 5.24 -10.53 27.76
CA ALA A 310 4.74 -9.63 26.71
C ALA A 310 3.85 -8.49 27.22
N SER A 311 3.94 -7.34 26.55
CA SER A 311 3.07 -6.17 26.71
C SER A 311 2.40 -5.83 25.36
N PRO A 312 1.14 -5.36 25.34
CA PRO A 312 0.60 -4.60 24.22
C PRO A 312 1.14 -3.15 24.24
N GLU A 313 0.88 -2.40 23.17
CA GLU A 313 1.48 -1.09 22.93
C GLU A 313 0.50 -0.10 22.27
N LEU A 314 0.40 1.14 22.76
CA LEU A 314 -0.38 2.21 22.12
C LEU A 314 0.53 3.30 21.55
N TYR A 315 0.20 3.80 20.35
CA TYR A 315 0.98 4.82 19.61
C TYR A 315 0.22 6.15 19.42
N GLY A 316 -1.11 6.13 19.31
CA GLY A 316 -1.92 7.35 19.17
C GLY A 316 -3.41 7.09 18.97
N TRP A 317 -4.23 8.14 19.08
CA TRP A 317 -5.68 8.10 18.84
C TRP A 317 -6.23 9.47 18.42
N GLY A 318 -7.48 9.52 17.95
CA GLY A 318 -8.15 10.73 17.47
C GLY A 318 -9.67 10.63 17.43
N LEU A 319 -10.32 11.78 17.19
CA LEU A 319 -11.77 11.97 17.11
C LEU A 319 -12.12 12.93 15.96
N SER A 320 -13.37 12.86 15.49
CA SER A 320 -13.98 13.77 14.52
C SER A 320 -15.43 14.06 14.93
N TRP A 321 -15.93 15.27 14.63
CA TRP A 321 -17.26 15.73 15.05
C TRP A 321 -17.79 16.89 14.19
N GLN A 322 -19.11 17.04 14.15
CA GLN A 322 -19.79 18.21 13.58
C GLN A 322 -19.97 19.29 14.66
N ARG A 323 -19.83 20.55 14.26
CA ARG A 323 -20.08 21.73 15.12
C ARG A 323 -21.59 21.99 15.25
N ALA A 324 -22.06 22.31 16.46
CA ALA A 324 -23.38 22.88 16.73
C ALA A 324 -23.44 24.38 16.36
N LYS A 325 -22.88 24.72 15.19
CA LYS A 325 -22.82 26.06 14.63
C LYS A 325 -23.74 26.09 13.38
N ASP A 326 -23.90 27.25 12.76
CA ASP A 326 -24.63 27.45 11.50
C ASP A 326 -23.96 26.80 10.27
N GLU A 327 -23.01 25.86 10.45
CA GLU A 327 -22.24 25.23 9.37
C GLU A 327 -21.63 23.85 9.70
N TRP A 328 -21.59 22.98 8.69
CA TRP A 328 -20.65 21.86 8.52
C TRP A 328 -19.67 22.22 7.40
N SER A 329 -18.38 21.95 7.58
CA SER A 329 -17.34 22.26 6.57
C SER A 329 -16.21 21.25 6.57
N ASP A 330 -15.63 21.04 5.39
CA ASP A 330 -14.46 20.21 5.15
C ASP A 330 -13.49 20.96 4.23
N ASP A 331 -12.27 21.17 4.75
CA ASP A 331 -11.13 21.85 4.14
C ASP A 331 -10.06 20.85 3.64
N PHE A 332 -10.41 19.56 3.62
CA PHE A 332 -9.54 18.45 3.22
C PHE A 332 -8.19 18.38 3.98
N SER A 333 -8.13 18.94 5.21
CA SER A 333 -6.97 18.82 6.13
C SER A 333 -6.64 17.36 6.47
N SER A 334 -7.62 16.46 6.41
CA SER A 334 -7.41 15.01 6.57
C SER A 334 -8.38 14.16 5.76
N ASP A 335 -7.91 12.99 5.30
CA ASP A 335 -8.73 11.99 4.60
C ASP A 335 -9.93 11.46 5.44
N PHE A 336 -10.09 11.84 6.72
CA PHE A 336 -11.14 11.28 7.61
C PHE A 336 -12.57 11.74 7.27
N ARG A 337 -12.70 12.90 6.60
CA ARG A 337 -13.96 13.52 6.16
C ARG A 337 -14.52 12.90 4.86
N ILE A 338 -13.73 12.10 4.17
CA ILE A 338 -14.08 11.48 2.88
C ILE A 338 -14.53 10.03 3.13
N ASP A 339 -15.66 9.62 2.54
CA ASP A 339 -16.17 8.25 2.65
C ASP A 339 -15.96 7.44 1.35
N GLU A 340 -16.03 8.09 0.18
CA GLU A 340 -15.70 7.47 -1.11
C GLU A 340 -14.86 8.42 -2.00
N ARG A 341 -13.93 7.85 -2.80
CA ARG A 341 -13.28 8.57 -3.91
C ARG A 341 -12.97 7.66 -5.08
N SER A 342 -13.07 8.21 -6.29
CA SER A 342 -12.56 7.58 -7.51
C SER A 342 -11.03 7.48 -7.50
N SER A 343 -10.45 6.48 -8.18
CA SER A 343 -8.99 6.35 -8.37
C SER A 343 -8.39 7.42 -9.30
N THR A 344 -9.25 8.24 -9.91
CA THR A 344 -8.91 9.40 -10.75
C THR A 344 -8.71 10.69 -9.95
N VAL A 345 -9.05 10.72 -8.65
CA VAL A 345 -9.04 11.92 -7.80
C VAL A 345 -8.23 11.70 -6.52
N TYR A 346 -7.57 12.75 -6.02
CA TYR A 346 -6.76 12.72 -4.81
C TYR A 346 -6.77 14.05 -4.05
N VAL A 347 -6.32 14.02 -2.79
CA VAL A 347 -6.07 15.19 -1.96
C VAL A 347 -4.57 15.48 -1.91
N ASP A 348 -4.17 16.73 -2.06
CA ASP A 348 -2.82 17.24 -1.75
C ASP A 348 -2.92 18.68 -1.22
N ASN A 349 -2.11 19.03 -0.21
CA ASN A 349 -2.07 20.38 0.39
C ASN A 349 -3.45 21.02 0.68
N SER A 350 -4.39 20.26 1.27
CA SER A 350 -5.79 20.69 1.53
C SER A 350 -6.59 21.07 0.26
N LYS A 351 -6.34 20.39 -0.86
CA LYS A 351 -7.04 20.58 -2.14
C LYS A 351 -7.31 19.23 -2.81
N VAL A 352 -8.48 19.10 -3.42
CA VAL A 352 -8.91 17.94 -4.22
C VAL A 352 -8.60 18.19 -5.70
N HIS A 353 -8.05 17.18 -6.37
CA HIS A 353 -7.48 17.30 -7.72
C HIS A 353 -7.80 16.08 -8.61
N LEU A 354 -7.99 16.32 -9.92
CA LEU A 354 -8.12 15.27 -10.94
C LEU A 354 -6.77 14.92 -11.58
N TYR A 355 -6.51 13.64 -11.85
CA TYR A 355 -5.29 13.17 -12.51
C TYR A 355 -5.28 13.37 -14.03
N SER A 356 -4.11 13.69 -14.60
CA SER A 356 -3.93 13.86 -16.06
C SER A 356 -3.77 12.55 -16.85
N THR A 357 -3.70 11.40 -16.18
CA THR A 357 -3.65 10.09 -16.84
C THR A 357 -4.99 9.38 -16.74
N VAL A 358 -5.52 8.93 -17.87
CA VAL A 358 -6.78 8.20 -17.98
C VAL A 358 -6.58 6.71 -17.66
N ASN A 359 -5.39 6.17 -17.94
CA ASN A 359 -5.14 4.73 -17.89
C ASN A 359 -4.04 4.33 -16.90
N ASP A 360 -4.37 3.45 -15.96
CA ASP A 360 -3.39 2.86 -15.08
C ASP A 360 -2.65 1.65 -15.71
N TRP A 361 -1.36 1.56 -15.38
CA TRP A 361 -0.58 0.33 -15.43
C TRP A 361 -0.11 0.03 -13.99
N PRO A 362 -1.01 -0.44 -13.10
CA PRO A 362 -0.76 -0.43 -11.66
C PRO A 362 0.25 -1.49 -11.19
N MET A 363 0.60 -2.49 -12.01
CA MET A 363 1.47 -3.60 -11.59
C MET A 363 2.27 -4.21 -12.76
N PHE A 364 3.28 -5.04 -12.47
CA PHE A 364 4.15 -5.70 -13.45
C PHE A 364 3.41 -6.26 -14.70
N GLY A 365 2.28 -6.93 -14.47
CA GLY A 365 1.46 -7.62 -15.47
C GLY A 365 0.41 -6.74 -16.20
N GLN A 366 0.39 -5.43 -15.93
CA GLN A 366 -0.73 -4.49 -16.10
C GLN A 366 -1.96 -4.82 -15.23
N ASN A 367 -2.44 -6.06 -15.27
CA ASN A 367 -3.56 -6.53 -14.46
C ASN A 367 -3.24 -7.85 -13.75
N PRO A 368 -4.06 -8.30 -12.79
CA PRO A 368 -3.74 -9.47 -11.95
C PRO A 368 -3.58 -10.76 -12.75
N ARG A 369 -4.25 -10.87 -13.91
CA ARG A 369 -4.12 -12.01 -14.84
C ARG A 369 -2.81 -12.01 -15.65
N SER A 370 -1.96 -11.00 -15.45
CA SER A 370 -0.64 -10.81 -16.05
C SER A 370 -0.61 -10.65 -17.59
N THR A 371 -1.71 -10.18 -18.20
CA THR A 371 -1.85 -10.17 -19.67
C THR A 371 -0.88 -9.26 -20.42
N ARG A 372 -0.31 -8.24 -19.74
CA ARG A 372 0.58 -7.20 -20.30
C ARG A 372 0.00 -6.42 -21.50
N LEU A 373 -1.32 -6.28 -21.49
CA LEU A 373 -2.09 -5.43 -22.40
C LEU A 373 -2.19 -4.03 -21.82
N SER A 374 -1.85 -3.01 -22.61
CA SER A 374 -2.25 -1.63 -22.29
C SER A 374 -3.76 -1.49 -22.55
N PRO A 375 -4.52 -0.87 -21.63
CA PRO A 375 -5.90 -0.51 -21.90
C PRO A 375 -6.02 0.63 -22.94
N GLY A 376 -4.99 1.47 -23.04
CA GLY A 376 -4.97 2.66 -23.91
C GLY A 376 -4.15 2.52 -25.19
N PHE A 377 -3.91 3.66 -25.83
CA PHE A 377 -3.16 3.75 -27.08
C PHE A 377 -1.66 3.83 -26.83
N GLY A 378 -0.87 3.18 -27.70
CA GLY A 378 0.57 3.38 -27.75
C GLY A 378 0.97 4.47 -28.75
N PRO A 379 2.19 5.05 -28.65
CA PRO A 379 2.64 6.17 -29.48
C PRO A 379 2.62 5.91 -31.00
N GLY A 380 2.57 4.65 -31.45
CA GLY A 380 2.57 4.28 -32.87
C GLY A 380 3.74 4.88 -33.67
N THR A 381 3.50 6.03 -34.29
CA THR A 381 4.49 6.80 -35.07
C THR A 381 5.35 7.77 -34.27
N SER A 382 4.95 8.21 -33.07
CA SER A 382 5.62 9.24 -32.25
C SER A 382 6.75 8.72 -31.34
N LEU A 383 7.09 7.42 -31.39
CA LEU A 383 8.21 6.84 -30.62
C LEU A 383 9.59 7.50 -30.91
N ASP A 384 9.69 8.32 -31.96
CA ASP A 384 10.88 9.15 -32.20
C ASP A 384 11.00 10.34 -31.25
N THR A 385 9.88 10.87 -30.75
CA THR A 385 9.79 11.97 -29.79
C THR A 385 10.34 11.51 -28.43
N LEU A 386 11.07 12.40 -27.76
CA LEU A 386 11.43 12.26 -26.34
C LEU A 386 10.58 13.28 -25.61
N CYS A 387 9.78 12.82 -24.64
CA CYS A 387 9.01 13.72 -23.79
C CYS A 387 10.00 14.25 -22.74
N TRP A 388 10.50 13.33 -21.93
CA TRP A 388 11.49 13.59 -20.88
C TRP A 388 12.36 12.36 -20.59
N ILE A 389 13.41 12.59 -19.81
CA ILE A 389 14.36 11.60 -19.29
C ILE A 389 14.64 11.92 -17.82
N SER A 390 14.93 10.91 -16.99
CA SER A 390 15.28 11.14 -15.57
C SER A 390 16.69 11.74 -15.41
N GLU A 391 16.83 12.79 -14.60
CA GLU A 391 18.15 13.33 -14.21
C GLU A 391 18.99 12.29 -13.45
N GLU A 392 18.37 11.64 -12.45
CA GLU A 392 18.99 10.57 -11.69
C GLU A 392 18.80 9.19 -12.36
N ARG A 393 19.62 8.22 -11.94
CA ARG A 393 19.47 6.81 -12.28
C ARG A 393 18.43 6.17 -11.35
N VAL A 394 17.16 6.37 -11.66
CA VAL A 394 16.01 6.05 -10.78
C VAL A 394 15.54 4.60 -10.82
N GLY A 395 16.03 3.78 -11.76
CA GLY A 395 15.63 2.37 -11.91
C GLY A 395 16.80 1.40 -12.07
N GLY A 396 16.53 0.19 -12.57
CA GLY A 396 17.54 -0.77 -13.04
C GLY A 396 17.13 -2.23 -12.90
N ASP A 397 17.93 -3.12 -13.50
CA ASP A 397 17.63 -4.56 -13.66
C ASP A 397 16.26 -4.81 -14.30
N PHE A 398 15.56 -5.90 -13.94
CA PHE A 398 14.30 -6.33 -14.57
C PHE A 398 13.06 -5.57 -14.06
N LYS A 399 13.24 -4.55 -13.21
CA LYS A 399 12.16 -3.78 -12.60
C LYS A 399 11.45 -2.91 -13.63
N ASN A 400 10.14 -3.05 -13.73
CA ASN A 400 9.29 -2.16 -14.49
C ASN A 400 8.93 -0.94 -13.61
N PRO A 401 8.73 0.26 -14.19
CA PRO A 401 7.90 1.27 -13.55
C PRO A 401 6.43 0.81 -13.55
N ILE A 402 5.59 1.46 -12.75
CA ILE A 402 4.13 1.39 -12.82
C ILE A 402 3.56 2.81 -12.98
N VAL A 403 2.33 2.91 -13.48
CA VAL A 403 1.53 4.14 -13.41
C VAL A 403 0.23 3.81 -12.68
N HIS A 404 -0.08 4.57 -11.64
CA HIS A 404 -1.38 4.52 -11.00
C HIS A 404 -1.73 5.94 -10.54
N GLY A 405 -2.94 6.39 -10.85
CA GLY A 405 -3.46 7.67 -10.40
C GLY A 405 -2.51 8.84 -10.69
N GLY A 406 -2.38 9.25 -11.96
CA GLY A 406 -1.59 10.42 -12.38
C GLY A 406 -0.08 10.32 -12.15
N ASN A 407 0.42 9.24 -11.57
CA ASN A 407 1.76 9.18 -11.02
C ASN A 407 2.50 7.93 -11.53
N LEU A 408 3.73 8.13 -12.03
CA LEU A 408 4.65 7.04 -12.35
C LEU A 408 5.54 6.74 -11.15
N TYR A 409 5.55 5.49 -10.72
CA TYR A 409 6.39 5.00 -9.62
C TYR A 409 7.50 4.10 -10.15
N VAL A 410 8.74 4.34 -9.70
CA VAL A 410 9.92 3.56 -10.10
C VAL A 410 10.89 3.34 -8.93
N VAL A 411 11.48 2.14 -8.90
CA VAL A 411 12.31 1.65 -7.80
C VAL A 411 13.78 1.61 -8.18
N ASN A 412 14.63 2.29 -7.40
CA ASN A 412 16.07 2.36 -7.66
C ASN A 412 16.75 0.99 -7.64
N ARG A 413 17.84 0.84 -8.39
CA ARG A 413 18.70 -0.36 -8.34
C ARG A 413 19.48 -0.50 -7.03
N SER A 414 19.85 0.61 -6.39
CA SER A 414 21.06 0.68 -5.56
C SER A 414 21.08 1.74 -4.45
N SER A 415 19.92 2.27 -4.04
CA SER A 415 19.90 3.42 -3.09
C SER A 415 18.63 3.56 -2.23
N GLU A 416 17.94 2.48 -1.86
CA GLU A 416 16.74 2.51 -1.00
C GLU A 416 15.60 3.48 -1.44
N LYS A 417 15.49 3.85 -2.73
CA LYS A 417 14.57 4.92 -3.16
C LYS A 417 13.44 4.45 -4.07
N ILE A 418 12.25 4.99 -3.81
CA ILE A 418 11.11 4.98 -4.72
C ILE A 418 10.88 6.42 -5.15
N TYR A 419 10.87 6.64 -6.46
CA TYR A 419 10.63 7.95 -7.07
C TYR A 419 9.20 8.00 -7.59
N LYS A 420 8.50 9.11 -7.33
CA LYS A 420 7.27 9.50 -8.03
C LYS A 420 7.68 10.49 -9.12
N TYR A 421 7.08 10.32 -10.30
CA TYR A 421 6.96 11.39 -11.27
C TYR A 421 5.48 11.70 -11.39
N ASN A 422 5.08 12.89 -10.96
CA ASN A 422 3.76 13.39 -11.30
C ASN A 422 3.71 13.57 -12.84
N LEU A 423 2.64 13.09 -13.46
CA LEU A 423 2.40 13.18 -14.91
C LEU A 423 1.43 14.33 -15.25
N GLN A 424 0.91 15.04 -14.25
CA GLN A 424 0.26 16.35 -14.41
C GLN A 424 1.30 17.42 -14.75
N GLY A 425 0.92 18.45 -15.49
CA GLY A 425 1.79 19.61 -15.78
C GLY A 425 3.02 19.30 -16.67
N VAL A 426 3.10 18.13 -17.30
CA VAL A 426 4.18 17.78 -18.25
C VAL A 426 3.91 18.42 -19.62
N GLU A 427 3.90 19.75 -19.65
CA GLU A 427 3.52 20.57 -20.82
C GLU A 427 4.68 20.77 -21.82
N GLU A 428 5.94 20.72 -21.36
CA GLU A 428 7.11 20.98 -22.21
C GLU A 428 7.84 19.71 -22.71
N PHE A 429 8.03 19.60 -24.02
CA PHE A 429 8.76 18.51 -24.67
C PHE A 429 10.27 18.76 -24.74
N ASN A 430 11.07 17.71 -24.47
CA ASN A 430 12.55 17.64 -24.56
C ASN A 430 13.34 18.26 -23.39
N HIS A 431 12.83 18.21 -22.17
CA HIS A 431 13.61 18.55 -20.97
C HIS A 431 13.79 17.36 -20.00
N GLU A 432 14.71 17.53 -19.05
CA GLU A 432 14.95 16.59 -17.96
C GLU A 432 13.82 16.71 -16.93
N ALA A 433 13.25 15.58 -16.49
CA ALA A 433 12.17 15.58 -15.50
C ALA A 433 12.75 15.50 -14.09
N ILE A 434 12.47 16.53 -13.29
CA ILE A 434 12.70 16.52 -11.85
C ILE A 434 11.72 15.51 -11.24
N ALA A 435 12.25 14.59 -10.44
CA ALA A 435 11.46 13.59 -9.73
C ALA A 435 11.11 14.11 -8.34
N ASP A 436 9.85 13.97 -7.94
CA ASP A 436 9.52 14.06 -6.52
C ASP A 436 9.94 12.75 -5.86
N LEU A 437 10.91 12.86 -4.96
CA LEU A 437 11.33 11.75 -4.15
C LEU A 437 10.25 11.50 -3.10
N MET A 438 9.30 10.58 -3.40
CA MET A 438 8.33 10.05 -2.43
C MET A 438 9.05 9.75 -1.13
N ILE A 439 9.98 8.79 -1.19
CA ILE A 439 10.60 8.19 -0.03
C ILE A 439 12.05 7.85 -0.38
N GLN A 440 12.95 8.41 0.42
CA GLN A 440 14.18 7.70 0.74
C GLN A 440 13.83 6.71 1.86
N ALA A 441 13.88 5.41 1.59
CA ALA A 441 13.39 4.37 2.49
C ALA A 441 14.41 4.07 3.59
N TYR A 442 14.73 5.11 4.37
CA TYR A 442 15.38 4.97 5.65
C TYR A 442 14.39 4.38 6.66
N ASP A 443 14.74 3.22 7.20
CA ASP A 443 14.50 2.95 8.61
C ASP A 443 15.70 3.50 9.42
N GLU A 444 15.75 3.23 10.73
CA GLU A 444 16.92 3.57 11.56
C GLU A 444 18.03 2.49 11.50
N SER A 445 17.94 1.49 10.60
CA SER A 445 18.69 0.23 10.68
C SER A 445 19.58 -0.07 9.46
N GLY A 446 19.17 0.21 8.22
CA GLY A 446 19.97 -0.18 7.04
C GLY A 446 19.30 -0.09 5.66
N VAL A 447 19.73 -0.99 4.77
CA VAL A 447 19.50 -0.92 3.31
C VAL A 447 18.39 -1.89 2.88
N LEU A 448 17.34 -1.37 2.25
CA LEU A 448 16.25 -2.17 1.68
C LEU A 448 16.51 -2.50 0.20
N GLU A 449 16.95 -3.74 -0.09
CA GLU A 449 17.22 -4.22 -1.46
C GLU A 449 15.93 -4.65 -2.18
N ILE A 450 15.11 -3.69 -2.64
CA ILE A 450 13.91 -3.96 -3.45
C ILE A 450 14.34 -4.48 -4.82
N LYS A 451 13.97 -5.71 -5.20
CA LYS A 451 14.38 -6.33 -6.49
C LYS A 451 13.31 -6.39 -7.56
N ASN A 452 12.04 -6.38 -7.17
CA ASN A 452 10.90 -6.51 -8.07
C ASN A 452 10.33 -5.16 -8.54
N SER A 453 9.34 -5.22 -9.43
CA SER A 453 8.52 -4.05 -9.79
C SER A 453 7.44 -3.85 -8.73
N PRO A 454 7.08 -2.60 -8.38
CA PRO A 454 5.98 -2.32 -7.47
C PRO A 454 4.62 -2.77 -8.04
N ALA A 455 3.60 -2.75 -7.19
CA ALA A 455 2.19 -2.83 -7.57
C ALA A 455 1.35 -1.84 -6.73
N ALA A 456 0.35 -1.19 -7.33
CA ALA A 456 -0.53 -0.26 -6.63
C ALA A 456 -1.81 -0.95 -6.10
N THR A 457 -2.38 -0.43 -5.01
CA THR A 457 -3.70 -0.79 -4.49
C THR A 457 -4.81 0.04 -5.12
N THR A 458 -6.05 -0.37 -4.89
CA THR A 458 -7.29 0.37 -5.19
C THR A 458 -7.34 1.79 -4.59
N LYS A 459 -6.61 2.02 -3.48
CA LYS A 459 -6.67 3.25 -2.67
C LYS A 459 -5.61 4.31 -3.04
N GLY A 460 -4.63 3.94 -3.88
CA GLY A 460 -3.46 4.75 -4.21
C GLY A 460 -2.12 4.15 -3.78
N ASP A 461 -2.12 3.19 -2.84
CA ASP A 461 -0.91 2.79 -2.11
C ASP A 461 0.03 1.93 -2.93
N ILE A 462 1.33 2.04 -2.68
CA ILE A 462 2.37 1.34 -3.44
C ILE A 462 2.93 0.16 -2.63
N ILE A 463 2.67 -1.05 -3.11
CA ILE A 463 3.27 -2.29 -2.62
C ILE A 463 4.62 -2.50 -3.32
N VAL A 464 5.68 -2.73 -2.52
CA VAL A 464 6.98 -3.26 -2.97
C VAL A 464 7.33 -4.50 -2.14
N ALA A 465 8.34 -5.27 -2.54
CA ALA A 465 8.94 -6.25 -1.65
C ALA A 465 10.47 -6.34 -1.79
N THR A 466 11.18 -6.64 -0.71
CA THR A 466 12.64 -6.75 -0.70
C THR A 466 13.13 -8.16 -1.04
N GLY A 467 14.32 -8.24 -1.64
CA GLY A 467 14.89 -9.46 -2.19
C GLY A 467 16.37 -9.65 -1.87
N SER A 468 16.88 -9.07 -0.77
CA SER A 468 18.24 -9.26 -0.26
C SER A 468 18.64 -10.74 -0.32
N SER A 469 19.76 -11.08 -0.97
CA SER A 469 20.14 -12.48 -1.22
C SER A 469 21.63 -12.73 -0.95
N GLY A 470 21.94 -13.59 0.02
CA GLY A 470 23.33 -13.86 0.41
C GLY A 470 23.46 -14.96 1.45
N VAL A 471 24.67 -15.14 2.00
CA VAL A 471 24.92 -16.06 3.12
C VAL A 471 24.34 -15.45 4.39
N GLY A 472 23.20 -15.95 4.86
CA GLY A 472 22.38 -15.36 5.92
C GLY A 472 21.59 -14.13 5.50
N GLY A 473 21.47 -13.83 4.20
CA GLY A 473 20.71 -12.70 3.68
C GLY A 473 19.35 -13.16 3.14
N GLY A 474 18.28 -12.56 3.63
CA GLY A 474 16.89 -12.91 3.32
C GLY A 474 15.94 -12.91 4.53
N ILE A 475 16.45 -12.85 5.76
CA ILE A 475 15.61 -12.77 6.97
C ILE A 475 15.00 -11.37 7.18
N GLU A 476 15.62 -10.34 6.59
CA GLU A 476 15.10 -8.96 6.59
C GLU A 476 14.14 -8.68 5.42
N ASN A 477 13.84 -9.66 4.57
CA ASN A 477 12.99 -9.44 3.40
C ASN A 477 11.50 -9.35 3.77
N GLU A 478 10.83 -8.35 3.23
CA GLU A 478 9.50 -7.91 3.61
C GLU A 478 8.71 -7.44 2.38
N VAL A 479 7.38 -7.50 2.48
CA VAL A 479 6.44 -6.81 1.60
C VAL A 479 6.04 -5.52 2.31
N VAL A 480 6.13 -4.38 1.62
CA VAL A 480 5.88 -3.06 2.20
C VAL A 480 4.80 -2.35 1.39
N ARG A 481 3.67 -2.03 2.03
CA ARG A 481 2.67 -1.08 1.54
C ARG A 481 3.10 0.32 1.96
N ILE A 482 3.04 1.25 1.03
CA ILE A 482 3.44 2.64 1.19
C ILE A 482 2.26 3.54 0.82
N SER A 483 1.85 4.44 1.71
CA SER A 483 0.69 5.33 1.48
C SER A 483 0.87 6.21 0.23
N SER A 484 -0.22 6.48 -0.49
CA SER A 484 -0.25 7.55 -1.51
C SER A 484 -0.12 8.94 -0.90
N THR A 485 -0.77 9.17 0.25
CA THR A 485 -0.73 10.40 1.05
C THR A 485 0.41 10.28 2.07
N LEU A 486 1.60 10.73 1.65
CA LEU A 486 2.81 10.60 2.46
C LEU A 486 2.86 11.61 3.60
N SER A 487 3.11 11.10 4.80
CA SER A 487 3.45 11.88 5.99
C SER A 487 4.50 11.14 6.82
N ASP A 488 5.13 11.83 7.78
CA ASP A 488 6.03 11.23 8.78
C ASP A 488 5.32 10.24 9.75
N SER A 489 4.06 9.88 9.49
CA SER A 489 3.28 8.91 10.25
C SER A 489 3.74 7.47 9.95
N PRO A 490 3.87 6.57 10.95
CA PRO A 490 4.21 5.17 10.69
C PRO A 490 3.14 4.42 9.88
N ASP A 491 1.87 4.87 9.90
CA ASP A 491 0.83 4.32 9.02
C ASP A 491 1.08 4.57 7.52
N SER A 492 1.99 5.48 7.16
CA SER A 492 2.50 5.62 5.79
C SER A 492 3.25 4.36 5.31
N PHE A 493 3.58 3.42 6.20
CA PHE A 493 4.30 2.18 5.91
C PHE A 493 3.70 0.98 6.68
N LYS A 494 3.02 0.06 5.99
CA LYS A 494 2.72 -1.28 6.56
C LYS A 494 3.77 -2.28 6.04
N ARG A 495 4.27 -3.15 6.92
CA ARG A 495 5.37 -4.08 6.61
C ARG A 495 4.99 -5.50 7.03
N PHE A 496 5.05 -6.42 6.07
CA PHE A 496 4.91 -7.86 6.30
C PHE A 496 6.25 -8.57 6.05
N ASN A 497 6.89 -9.05 7.11
CA ASN A 497 8.04 -9.94 7.03
C ASN A 497 7.56 -11.38 7.32
N PHE A 498 7.77 -12.29 6.37
CA PHE A 498 7.32 -13.67 6.50
C PHE A 498 8.25 -14.43 7.45
N LYS A 499 7.69 -14.98 8.52
CA LYS A 499 8.39 -15.82 9.48
C LYS A 499 7.63 -17.14 9.63
N GLU A 500 8.34 -18.25 9.51
CA GLU A 500 7.86 -19.54 10.04
C GLU A 500 8.23 -19.64 11.52
N ASP A 501 7.40 -20.33 12.30
CA ASP A 501 7.60 -20.52 13.75
C ASP A 501 8.74 -21.52 14.10
N ASN A 502 9.49 -22.02 13.11
CA ASN A 502 10.69 -22.84 13.31
C ASN A 502 11.95 -22.02 12.96
N SER A 503 12.90 -21.96 13.88
CA SER A 503 14.02 -21.00 13.87
C SER A 503 15.28 -21.48 13.15
N ASP A 504 15.17 -22.53 12.34
CA ASP A 504 16.28 -23.00 11.52
C ASP A 504 16.65 -21.94 10.47
N PHE A 505 17.77 -21.26 10.68
CA PHE A 505 18.27 -20.23 9.77
C PHE A 505 18.67 -20.80 8.37
N GLU A 506 18.57 -22.11 8.10
CA GLU A 506 18.54 -22.60 6.70
C GLU A 506 17.24 -22.23 5.97
N THR A 507 16.12 -22.18 6.71
CA THR A 507 14.78 -22.08 6.12
C THR A 507 14.08 -20.76 6.37
N SER A 508 14.40 -20.04 7.44
CA SER A 508 13.78 -18.76 7.78
C SER A 508 14.09 -17.62 6.80
N SER A 509 15.16 -17.75 6.00
CA SER A 509 15.45 -16.82 4.91
C SER A 509 14.38 -16.90 3.81
N ILE A 510 13.93 -15.73 3.34
CA ILE A 510 12.97 -15.57 2.25
C ILE A 510 13.44 -14.48 1.28
N CYS A 511 12.98 -14.50 0.04
CA CYS A 511 13.28 -13.48 -0.98
C CYS A 511 12.12 -13.32 -1.96
N TYR A 512 11.75 -12.07 -2.20
CA TYR A 512 10.70 -11.67 -3.12
C TYR A 512 11.31 -11.12 -4.43
N ASP A 513 11.91 -11.99 -5.24
CA ASP A 513 12.32 -11.64 -6.61
C ASP A 513 11.12 -11.46 -7.56
N ALA A 514 9.99 -12.10 -7.26
CA ALA A 514 8.71 -11.90 -7.93
C ALA A 514 8.06 -10.55 -7.54
N SER A 515 7.27 -9.95 -8.43
CA SER A 515 6.44 -8.78 -8.06
C SER A 515 5.23 -9.18 -7.22
N PRO A 516 4.78 -8.31 -6.30
CA PRO A 516 3.43 -8.39 -5.76
C PRO A 516 2.38 -8.21 -6.86
N VAL A 517 1.21 -8.81 -6.65
CA VAL A 517 0.01 -8.64 -7.49
C VAL A 517 -1.17 -8.32 -6.57
N VAL A 518 -1.81 -7.17 -6.78
CA VAL A 518 -2.97 -6.75 -5.98
C VAL A 518 -4.26 -7.11 -6.73
N LYS A 519 -5.23 -7.72 -6.06
CA LYS A 519 -6.60 -7.89 -6.56
C LYS A 519 -7.57 -7.88 -5.38
N ASP A 520 -8.68 -7.14 -5.50
CA ASP A 520 -9.81 -7.12 -4.58
C ASP A 520 -9.35 -7.00 -3.11
N ASP A 521 -8.55 -5.97 -2.85
CA ASP A 521 -7.89 -5.64 -1.57
C ASP A 521 -7.02 -6.76 -0.95
N LYS A 522 -6.60 -7.73 -1.77
CA LYS A 522 -5.61 -8.76 -1.43
C LYS A 522 -4.32 -8.62 -2.23
N VAL A 523 -3.20 -9.00 -1.62
CA VAL A 523 -1.86 -8.94 -2.21
C VAL A 523 -1.27 -10.35 -2.27
N PHE A 524 -1.03 -10.82 -3.49
CA PHE A 524 -0.46 -12.13 -3.78
C PHE A 524 1.01 -11.99 -4.18
N ILE A 525 1.89 -12.76 -3.54
CA ILE A 525 3.32 -12.77 -3.88
C ILE A 525 3.90 -14.18 -3.72
N THR A 526 4.92 -14.51 -4.52
CA THR A 526 5.65 -15.78 -4.39
C THR A 526 7.09 -15.55 -3.98
N SER A 527 7.69 -16.52 -3.30
CA SER A 527 9.04 -16.40 -2.76
C SER A 527 9.97 -17.57 -3.12
N TRP A 528 11.26 -17.37 -2.83
CA TRP A 528 12.24 -18.44 -2.62
C TRP A 528 13.08 -18.14 -1.37
N SER A 529 14.06 -18.98 -1.03
CA SER A 529 14.88 -18.82 0.18
C SER A 529 15.73 -17.53 0.26
N GLY A 530 16.16 -16.95 -0.87
CA GLY A 530 17.14 -15.84 -0.88
C GLY A 530 18.58 -16.26 -0.57
N ASP A 531 18.76 -17.21 0.35
CA ASP A 531 20.08 -17.71 0.74
C ASP A 531 20.65 -18.71 -0.28
N SER A 532 21.90 -18.46 -0.69
CA SER A 532 22.64 -19.24 -1.71
C SER A 532 23.65 -20.24 -1.14
N SER A 533 23.80 -20.30 0.19
CA SER A 533 24.59 -21.27 0.96
C SER A 533 23.79 -22.50 1.40
N VAL A 534 22.45 -22.43 1.37
CA VAL A 534 21.51 -23.57 1.51
C VAL A 534 21.79 -24.70 0.47
N ILE A 535 22.61 -24.39 -0.54
CA ILE A 535 22.87 -25.20 -1.73
C ILE A 535 24.00 -26.21 -1.47
N ASN A 536 23.67 -27.31 -0.80
CA ASN A 536 24.64 -28.32 -0.33
C ASN A 536 24.88 -29.52 -1.29
N ASP A 537 24.07 -29.72 -2.34
CA ASP A 537 24.33 -30.68 -3.42
C ASP A 537 23.93 -30.12 -4.81
N VAL A 538 24.51 -30.67 -5.87
CA VAL A 538 24.21 -30.33 -7.27
C VAL A 538 22.73 -30.54 -7.62
N THR A 539 22.05 -31.47 -6.96
CA THR A 539 20.63 -31.73 -7.17
C THR A 539 19.75 -30.62 -6.59
N ASP A 540 20.12 -30.05 -5.43
CA ASP A 540 19.42 -28.91 -4.82
C ASP A 540 19.77 -27.60 -5.55
N LEU A 541 21.03 -27.43 -6.00
CA LEU A 541 21.52 -26.29 -6.79
C LEU A 541 20.72 -26.04 -8.08
N LEU A 542 20.11 -27.09 -8.62
CA LEU A 542 19.33 -27.03 -9.84
C LEU A 542 17.81 -26.93 -9.59
N ASN A 543 17.33 -27.09 -8.36
CA ASN A 543 15.91 -27.14 -8.03
C ASN A 543 15.43 -26.04 -7.06
N LEU A 544 16.32 -25.37 -6.31
CA LEU A 544 15.95 -24.39 -5.27
C LEU A 544 14.86 -24.91 -4.31
N SER A 545 14.94 -26.20 -3.93
CA SER A 545 13.88 -26.89 -3.19
C SER A 545 14.06 -26.95 -1.68
N ARG A 546 14.64 -25.89 -1.11
CA ARG A 546 14.84 -25.68 0.34
C ARG A 546 14.49 -24.23 0.71
N GLY A 547 14.18 -23.99 1.98
CA GLY A 547 13.78 -22.68 2.53
C GLY A 547 12.39 -22.20 2.08
N ASN A 548 12.07 -20.94 2.38
CA ASN A 548 10.74 -20.37 2.24
C ASN A 548 10.31 -20.17 0.77
N ASN A 549 9.86 -21.27 0.16
CA ASN A 549 9.34 -21.35 -1.20
C ASN A 549 7.81 -21.35 -1.15
N LYS A 550 7.19 -20.17 -1.09
CA LYS A 550 5.77 -20.00 -0.78
C LYS A 550 5.03 -19.27 -1.92
N LEU A 551 3.72 -19.50 -2.00
CA LEU A 551 2.75 -18.49 -2.42
C LEU A 551 2.13 -17.92 -1.14
N ILE A 552 2.07 -16.60 -1.01
CA ILE A 552 1.54 -15.88 0.16
C ILE A 552 0.41 -14.96 -0.30
N CYS A 553 -0.65 -14.89 0.49
CA CYS A 553 -1.76 -13.96 0.35
C CYS A 553 -1.86 -13.09 1.61
N LEU A 554 -1.82 -11.78 1.40
CA LEU A 554 -2.02 -10.74 2.41
C LEU A 554 -3.28 -9.93 2.07
N THR A 555 -3.74 -9.11 2.99
CA THR A 555 -4.57 -7.94 2.67
C THR A 555 -3.72 -6.79 2.12
N ASP A 556 -4.36 -5.77 1.56
CA ASP A 556 -3.74 -4.47 1.22
C ASP A 556 -3.08 -3.78 2.43
N GLU A 557 -3.66 -3.91 3.62
CA GLU A 557 -3.09 -3.51 4.92
C GLU A 557 -1.88 -4.37 5.37
N MET A 558 -1.40 -5.29 4.54
CA MET A 558 -0.29 -6.22 4.81
C MET A 558 -0.55 -7.24 5.93
N ALA A 559 -1.80 -7.48 6.32
CA ALA A 559 -2.15 -8.55 7.26
C ALA A 559 -2.11 -9.91 6.54
N TYR A 560 -1.55 -10.94 7.18
CA TYR A 560 -1.47 -12.29 6.62
C TYR A 560 -2.84 -12.97 6.61
N GLU A 561 -3.28 -13.46 5.44
CA GLU A 561 -4.42 -14.38 5.37
C GLU A 561 -3.97 -15.84 5.36
N TRP A 562 -3.12 -16.20 4.40
CA TRP A 562 -2.70 -17.58 4.16
C TRP A 562 -1.41 -17.68 3.35
N SER A 563 -0.76 -18.84 3.42
CA SER A 563 0.33 -19.23 2.51
C SER A 563 0.21 -20.70 2.13
N GLN A 564 0.88 -21.08 1.04
CA GLN A 564 0.94 -22.43 0.50
C GLN A 564 2.35 -22.76 -0.01
N ASP A 565 2.78 -24.00 0.23
CA ASP A 565 4.12 -24.46 -0.18
C ASP A 565 4.21 -24.72 -1.70
N LEU A 566 5.28 -24.20 -2.30
CA LEU A 566 5.73 -24.53 -3.64
C LEU A 566 6.83 -25.60 -3.58
N SER A 567 6.92 -26.46 -4.59
CA SER A 567 7.88 -27.58 -4.62
C SER A 567 9.36 -27.15 -4.79
N ALA A 568 9.58 -25.88 -5.10
CA ALA A 568 10.82 -25.18 -5.40
C ALA A 568 10.59 -23.67 -5.26
N GLY A 569 11.65 -22.89 -5.16
CA GLY A 569 11.58 -21.43 -5.16
C GLY A 569 10.98 -20.82 -6.43
N SER A 570 10.32 -19.67 -6.25
CA SER A 570 9.75 -18.88 -7.33
C SER A 570 10.49 -17.54 -7.53
N PHE A 571 10.78 -17.24 -8.80
CA PHE A 571 11.06 -15.89 -9.29
C PHE A 571 9.87 -15.32 -10.09
N SER A 572 8.79 -16.07 -10.18
CA SER A 572 7.67 -15.88 -11.10
C SER A 572 6.52 -15.14 -10.41
N THR A 573 6.35 -13.86 -10.73
CA THR A 573 5.14 -13.08 -10.40
C THR A 573 3.87 -13.93 -10.64
N PRO A 574 3.02 -14.15 -9.62
CA PRO A 574 1.84 -14.99 -9.75
C PRO A 574 0.81 -14.35 -10.70
N ALA A 575 -0.22 -15.12 -11.10
CA ALA A 575 -1.35 -14.60 -11.85
C ALA A 575 -2.67 -14.93 -11.13
N VAL A 576 -3.56 -13.95 -11.00
CA VAL A 576 -4.84 -14.05 -10.29
C VAL A 576 -5.98 -13.88 -11.29
N GLY A 577 -6.83 -14.90 -11.38
CA GLY A 577 -8.07 -14.91 -12.17
C GLY A 577 -9.25 -14.41 -11.34
N GLU A 578 -10.44 -14.96 -11.59
CA GLU A 578 -11.61 -14.69 -10.75
C GLU A 578 -11.61 -15.55 -9.49
N ASP A 579 -11.70 -16.87 -9.62
CA ASP A 579 -11.83 -17.75 -8.45
C ASP A 579 -10.48 -18.24 -7.87
N LEU A 580 -9.36 -17.98 -8.56
CA LEU A 580 -8.09 -18.69 -8.38
C LEU A 580 -6.84 -17.85 -8.64
N VAL A 581 -5.74 -18.23 -7.98
CA VAL A 581 -4.38 -17.74 -8.17
C VAL A 581 -3.46 -18.87 -8.62
N VAL A 582 -2.61 -18.59 -9.61
CA VAL A 582 -1.66 -19.52 -10.23
C VAL A 582 -0.24 -19.08 -9.93
N ALA A 583 0.57 -20.00 -9.39
CA ALA A 583 1.97 -19.80 -9.06
C ALA A 583 2.87 -20.81 -9.79
N GLY A 584 4.07 -20.36 -10.17
CA GLY A 584 5.09 -21.17 -10.81
C GLY A 584 6.38 -21.26 -9.98
N CYS A 585 7.23 -22.25 -10.23
CA CYS A 585 8.52 -22.38 -9.55
C CYS A 585 9.61 -23.09 -10.38
N GLU A 586 10.85 -23.10 -9.88
CA GLU A 586 12.03 -23.67 -10.56
C GLU A 586 12.18 -25.20 -10.46
N LYS A 587 11.09 -25.96 -10.28
CA LYS A 587 11.18 -27.42 -10.12
C LYS A 587 11.57 -28.13 -11.42
N ILE A 588 12.61 -28.97 -11.37
CA ILE A 588 13.04 -29.81 -12.49
C ILE A 588 12.61 -31.26 -12.27
N ASN A 589 11.62 -31.69 -13.05
CA ASN A 589 10.88 -32.96 -12.95
C ASN A 589 10.02 -33.05 -11.68
N GLY A 590 8.70 -33.15 -11.88
CA GLY A 590 7.69 -32.98 -10.84
C GLY A 590 7.03 -31.60 -10.89
N ASP A 591 5.91 -31.47 -10.17
CA ASP A 591 5.00 -30.33 -10.27
C ASP A 591 5.72 -28.98 -10.07
N SER A 592 5.55 -28.09 -11.05
CA SER A 592 6.20 -26.76 -11.13
C SER A 592 5.23 -25.61 -11.39
N LEU A 593 3.96 -25.92 -11.66
CA LEU A 593 2.84 -24.97 -11.76
C LEU A 593 1.71 -25.44 -10.85
N PHE A 594 1.11 -24.51 -10.10
CA PHE A 594 0.09 -24.78 -9.09
C PHE A 594 -1.06 -23.79 -9.20
N ALA A 595 -2.29 -24.23 -8.93
CA ALA A 595 -3.45 -23.34 -8.77
C ALA A 595 -4.13 -23.56 -7.42
N PHE A 596 -4.49 -22.44 -6.80
CA PHE A 596 -5.18 -22.36 -5.53
C PHE A 596 -6.39 -21.44 -5.67
N THR A 597 -7.46 -21.68 -4.93
CA THR A 597 -8.54 -20.69 -4.76
C THR A 597 -8.00 -19.42 -4.09
N LEU A 598 -8.74 -18.30 -4.17
CA LEU A 598 -8.38 -17.06 -3.44
C LEU A 598 -8.34 -17.21 -1.90
N ASN A 599 -8.77 -18.36 -1.37
CA ASN A 599 -8.73 -18.74 0.05
C ASN A 599 -7.66 -19.82 0.34
N GLY A 600 -6.67 -20.00 -0.55
CA GLY A 600 -5.50 -20.86 -0.33
C GLY A 600 -5.72 -22.36 -0.52
N VAL A 601 -6.93 -22.83 -0.80
CA VAL A 601 -7.19 -24.26 -1.06
C VAL A 601 -6.64 -24.63 -2.44
N ARG A 602 -5.68 -25.56 -2.50
CA ARG A 602 -5.09 -26.05 -3.76
C ARG A 602 -6.08 -26.90 -4.56
N GLU A 603 -6.36 -26.47 -5.79
CA GLU A 603 -7.20 -27.20 -6.74
C GLU A 603 -6.38 -28.22 -7.55
N TRP A 604 -5.27 -27.79 -8.17
CA TRP A 604 -4.45 -28.64 -9.02
C TRP A 604 -2.96 -28.26 -9.03
N SER A 605 -2.14 -29.18 -9.57
CA SER A 605 -0.70 -29.02 -9.79
C SER A 605 -0.26 -29.74 -11.07
N ALA A 606 0.79 -29.26 -11.73
CA ALA A 606 1.27 -29.79 -13.00
C ALA A 606 2.80 -29.68 -13.17
N ASP A 607 3.45 -30.73 -13.68
CA ASP A 607 4.85 -30.70 -14.14
C ASP A 607 4.91 -30.02 -15.52
N VAL A 608 5.37 -28.76 -15.53
CA VAL A 608 5.62 -27.99 -16.76
C VAL A 608 7.12 -27.70 -16.96
N GLY A 609 8.00 -28.24 -16.09
CA GLY A 609 9.40 -27.83 -15.95
C GLY A 609 9.59 -26.44 -15.30
N PRO A 610 10.83 -26.02 -14.99
CA PRO A 610 11.12 -24.75 -14.32
C PRO A 610 10.73 -23.55 -15.17
N ILE A 611 10.10 -22.55 -14.54
CA ILE A 611 9.41 -21.43 -15.21
C ILE A 611 10.29 -20.19 -15.33
N GLY A 612 10.91 -19.73 -14.25
CA GLY A 612 11.83 -18.60 -14.19
C GLY A 612 11.16 -17.32 -13.69
N TYR A 613 11.54 -16.18 -14.29
CA TYR A 613 10.94 -14.87 -14.04
C TYR A 613 9.71 -14.61 -14.93
N ALA A 614 9.41 -15.51 -15.88
CA ALA A 614 8.25 -15.42 -16.74
C ALA A 614 6.95 -15.74 -15.97
N SER A 615 6.12 -14.72 -15.75
CA SER A 615 4.81 -14.85 -15.11
C SER A 615 3.86 -15.71 -15.96
N PRO A 616 3.04 -16.60 -15.36
CA PRO A 616 1.90 -17.21 -16.04
C PRO A 616 0.90 -16.15 -16.48
N VAL A 617 0.09 -16.44 -17.50
CA VAL A 617 -0.98 -15.55 -17.97
C VAL A 617 -2.29 -16.32 -17.99
N ILE A 618 -3.32 -15.78 -17.36
CA ILE A 618 -4.67 -16.38 -17.30
C ILE A 618 -5.55 -15.65 -18.31
N GLU A 619 -6.00 -16.37 -19.35
CA GLU A 619 -6.97 -15.81 -20.30
C GLU A 619 -7.91 -16.92 -20.81
N ASP A 620 -9.21 -16.63 -20.77
CA ASP A 620 -10.27 -17.63 -20.97
C ASP A 620 -10.10 -18.82 -20.01
N ASP A 621 -10.52 -20.03 -20.41
CA ASP A 621 -10.37 -21.27 -19.61
C ASP A 621 -8.92 -21.80 -19.55
N THR A 622 -7.88 -20.95 -19.71
CA THR A 622 -6.51 -21.41 -19.99
C THR A 622 -5.42 -20.57 -19.33
N VAL A 623 -4.46 -21.26 -18.71
CA VAL A 623 -3.17 -20.69 -18.28
C VAL A 623 -2.14 -20.87 -19.39
N TYR A 624 -1.44 -19.80 -19.76
CA TYR A 624 -0.28 -19.83 -20.65
C TYR A 624 0.99 -19.55 -19.85
N VAL A 625 1.98 -20.42 -19.96
CA VAL A 625 3.25 -20.31 -19.22
C VAL A 625 4.44 -20.58 -20.13
N VAL A 626 5.56 -19.91 -19.85
CA VAL A 626 6.85 -20.15 -20.53
C VAL A 626 7.79 -20.84 -19.54
N SER A 627 8.41 -21.94 -19.95
CA SER A 627 9.28 -22.74 -19.07
C SER A 627 10.47 -23.33 -19.83
N LYS A 628 11.34 -24.07 -19.14
CA LYS A 628 12.41 -24.88 -19.76
C LYS A 628 12.11 -26.38 -19.71
N ASN A 629 12.09 -27.02 -20.87
CA ASN A 629 12.08 -28.47 -21.01
C ASN A 629 13.50 -29.01 -20.78
N VAL A 630 13.75 -29.69 -19.66
CA VAL A 630 15.09 -30.17 -19.27
C VAL A 630 15.28 -31.65 -19.62
N THR A 631 16.38 -31.99 -20.29
CA THR A 631 16.67 -33.38 -20.69
C THR A 631 17.24 -34.23 -19.55
N GLN A 632 16.89 -35.52 -19.53
CA GLN A 632 17.21 -36.51 -18.47
C GLN A 632 18.69 -36.63 -18.05
N ASN A 633 19.64 -36.12 -18.82
CA ASN A 633 21.07 -36.15 -18.49
C ASN A 633 21.58 -34.87 -17.81
N LEU A 634 20.73 -33.84 -17.64
CA LEU A 634 21.11 -32.51 -17.13
C LEU A 634 22.26 -31.86 -17.93
N VAL A 635 22.20 -31.92 -19.27
CA VAL A 635 23.18 -31.27 -20.18
C VAL A 635 22.54 -30.29 -21.17
N THR A 636 21.25 -30.44 -21.48
CA THR A 636 20.53 -29.58 -22.43
C THR A 636 19.13 -29.26 -21.95
N ALA A 637 18.70 -28.01 -22.14
CA ALA A 637 17.33 -27.58 -21.97
C ALA A 637 16.84 -26.72 -23.15
N TYR A 638 15.53 -26.64 -23.33
CA TYR A 638 14.84 -25.91 -24.40
C TYR A 638 13.79 -24.97 -23.79
N THR A 639 13.69 -23.72 -24.23
CA THR A 639 12.53 -22.89 -23.86
C THR A 639 11.27 -23.42 -24.55
N GLN A 640 10.15 -23.46 -23.83
CA GLN A 640 8.85 -23.90 -24.34
C GLN A 640 7.72 -23.00 -23.84
N VAL A 641 6.65 -22.90 -24.64
CA VAL A 641 5.35 -22.37 -24.21
C VAL A 641 4.41 -23.54 -23.96
N ILE A 642 3.63 -23.47 -22.89
CA ILE A 642 2.66 -24.47 -22.50
C ILE A 642 1.30 -23.79 -22.28
N ALA A 643 0.23 -24.43 -22.76
CA ALA A 643 -1.14 -24.11 -22.39
C ALA A 643 -1.69 -25.20 -21.47
N VAL A 644 -2.25 -24.80 -20.34
CA VAL A 644 -2.81 -25.66 -19.28
C VAL A 644 -4.26 -25.28 -19.06
N ASP A 645 -5.16 -26.25 -18.87
CA ASP A 645 -6.54 -25.95 -18.51
C ASP A 645 -6.63 -25.33 -17.11
N VAL A 646 -7.31 -24.19 -17.00
CA VAL A 646 -7.39 -23.45 -15.74
C VAL A 646 -8.23 -24.18 -14.68
N THR A 647 -9.10 -25.11 -15.09
CA THR A 647 -10.03 -25.81 -14.18
C THR A 647 -9.45 -27.08 -13.55
N ASN A 648 -8.46 -27.72 -14.19
CA ASN A 648 -7.99 -29.05 -13.76
C ASN A 648 -6.48 -29.33 -13.91
N GLY A 649 -5.69 -28.37 -14.44
CA GLY A 649 -4.24 -28.54 -14.61
C GLY A 649 -3.81 -29.42 -15.78
N GLU A 650 -4.72 -29.89 -16.64
CA GLU A 650 -4.36 -30.72 -17.79
C GLU A 650 -3.65 -29.89 -18.88
N ILE A 651 -2.46 -30.35 -19.30
CA ILE A 651 -1.69 -29.71 -20.37
C ILE A 651 -2.41 -29.89 -21.72
N LYS A 652 -3.02 -28.80 -22.22
CA LYS A 652 -3.68 -28.73 -23.53
C LYS A 652 -2.65 -28.91 -24.66
N TRP A 653 -1.48 -28.26 -24.56
CA TRP A 653 -0.34 -28.46 -25.46
C TRP A 653 0.95 -27.86 -24.91
N SER A 654 2.10 -28.33 -25.43
CA SER A 654 3.44 -27.75 -25.20
C SER A 654 4.22 -27.56 -26.52
N ARG A 655 5.04 -26.51 -26.64
CA ARG A 655 5.77 -26.13 -27.87
C ARG A 655 7.12 -25.48 -27.57
N ASN A 656 8.21 -26.05 -28.07
CA ASN A 656 9.53 -25.43 -27.96
C ASN A 656 9.66 -24.18 -28.85
N ILE A 657 10.38 -23.17 -28.36
CA ILE A 657 10.71 -21.90 -29.05
C ILE A 657 12.21 -21.60 -28.92
N GLY A 658 12.79 -20.91 -29.90
CA GLY A 658 14.23 -20.58 -29.95
C GLY A 658 15.20 -21.76 -30.14
N ASP A 659 16.49 -21.47 -29.98
CA ASP A 659 17.57 -22.44 -30.19
C ASP A 659 17.73 -23.51 -29.09
N ASN A 660 18.34 -24.62 -29.50
CA ASN A 660 18.16 -25.97 -28.97
C ASN A 660 19.16 -26.36 -27.87
N ARG A 661 19.81 -25.37 -27.25
CA ARG A 661 20.88 -25.56 -26.26
C ARG A 661 20.95 -24.40 -25.28
N ALA A 662 20.01 -24.34 -24.33
CA ALA A 662 20.29 -23.65 -23.08
C ALA A 662 21.35 -24.46 -22.31
N GLU A 663 22.48 -23.82 -21.98
CA GLU A 663 23.45 -24.35 -21.02
C GLU A 663 22.84 -24.29 -19.61
N LEU A 664 23.08 -25.31 -18.79
CA LEU A 664 22.47 -25.45 -17.46
C LEU A 664 23.29 -24.71 -16.38
N TYR A 665 23.12 -23.39 -16.31
CA TYR A 665 23.44 -22.59 -15.12
C TYR A 665 22.42 -21.47 -14.89
N MET A 666 21.42 -21.79 -14.07
CA MET A 666 20.43 -20.95 -13.37
C MET A 666 19.55 -20.02 -14.22
N ASN A 667 18.39 -19.68 -13.64
CA ASN A 667 17.32 -18.82 -14.16
C ASN A 667 16.62 -19.42 -15.39
N ALA A 668 15.35 -19.80 -15.29
CA ALA A 668 14.60 -20.37 -16.42
C ALA A 668 14.19 -19.33 -17.50
N ALA A 669 12.90 -19.18 -17.85
CA ALA A 669 12.47 -18.20 -18.85
C ALA A 669 12.38 -16.79 -18.26
N TYR A 670 12.65 -15.76 -19.07
CA TYR A 670 12.65 -14.36 -18.65
C TYR A 670 11.42 -13.55 -19.11
N PRO A 671 11.08 -13.52 -20.41
CA PRO A 671 9.97 -12.69 -20.85
C PRO A 671 8.64 -13.41 -20.59
N SER A 672 7.77 -12.76 -19.83
CA SER A 672 6.37 -13.18 -19.70
C SER A 672 5.69 -13.11 -21.07
N PRO A 673 4.79 -14.05 -21.42
CA PRO A 673 4.06 -13.96 -22.68
C PRO A 673 2.99 -12.85 -22.60
N ILE A 674 2.51 -12.42 -23.76
CA ILE A 674 1.24 -11.69 -23.88
C ILE A 674 0.22 -12.71 -24.39
N ALA A 675 -0.95 -12.78 -23.78
CA ALA A 675 -2.11 -13.47 -24.35
C ALA A 675 -3.14 -12.40 -24.78
N TYR A 676 -3.69 -12.54 -26.00
CA TYR A 676 -4.69 -11.61 -26.54
C TYR A 676 -5.49 -12.20 -27.70
N ASN A 677 -6.81 -12.10 -27.65
CA ASN A 677 -7.72 -12.61 -28.71
C ASN A 677 -7.43 -14.08 -29.04
N ASP A 678 -7.13 -14.45 -30.28
CA ASP A 678 -6.77 -15.83 -30.68
C ASP A 678 -5.28 -16.20 -30.44
N PHE A 679 -4.47 -15.29 -29.89
CA PHE A 679 -3.01 -15.31 -30.03
C PHE A 679 -2.23 -15.23 -28.71
N ILE A 680 -1.00 -15.73 -28.77
CA ILE A 680 0.04 -15.57 -27.75
C ILE A 680 1.26 -14.93 -28.42
N TYR A 681 1.84 -13.91 -27.81
CA TYR A 681 3.10 -13.30 -28.24
C TYR A 681 4.18 -13.55 -27.19
N VAL A 682 5.36 -14.01 -27.63
CA VAL A 682 6.46 -14.37 -26.71
C VAL A 682 7.80 -14.18 -27.42
N VAL A 683 8.85 -13.91 -26.66
CA VAL A 683 10.22 -13.84 -27.18
C VAL A 683 11.05 -14.99 -26.65
N SER A 684 11.78 -15.67 -27.53
CA SER A 684 12.73 -16.71 -27.15
C SER A 684 14.12 -16.11 -26.82
N PRO A 685 14.92 -16.71 -25.91
CA PRO A 685 16.16 -16.08 -25.42
C PRO A 685 17.27 -15.84 -26.47
N ASP A 686 17.18 -16.48 -27.63
CA ASP A 686 18.05 -16.26 -28.81
C ASP A 686 17.66 -15.03 -29.65
N GLY A 687 16.51 -14.42 -29.36
CA GLY A 687 16.07 -13.13 -29.90
C GLY A 687 15.02 -13.21 -31.00
N PHE A 688 14.18 -14.24 -31.02
CA PHE A 688 13.03 -14.34 -31.92
C PHE A 688 11.71 -14.02 -31.22
N LEU A 689 10.94 -13.09 -31.78
CA LEU A 689 9.55 -12.86 -31.46
C LEU A 689 8.67 -13.90 -32.19
N HIS A 690 7.78 -14.54 -31.45
CA HIS A 690 6.83 -15.55 -31.91
C HIS A 690 5.39 -15.06 -31.77
N LYS A 691 4.51 -15.39 -32.74
CA LYS A 691 3.05 -15.28 -32.65
C LYS A 691 2.48 -16.70 -32.75
N LEU A 692 1.85 -17.19 -31.69
CA LEU A 692 1.30 -18.55 -31.61
C LEU A 692 -0.23 -18.50 -31.55
N TYR A 693 -0.92 -19.49 -32.11
CA TYR A 693 -2.37 -19.68 -31.89
C TYR A 693 -2.65 -20.23 -30.48
N LYS A 694 -3.49 -19.58 -29.67
CA LYS A 694 -3.91 -20.05 -28.33
C LYS A 694 -4.33 -21.53 -28.32
N GLY A 695 -5.16 -21.93 -29.28
CA GLY A 695 -5.75 -23.28 -29.32
C GLY A 695 -4.79 -24.43 -29.66
N ASN A 696 -3.56 -24.18 -30.13
CA ASN A 696 -2.63 -25.27 -30.50
C ASN A 696 -1.12 -24.93 -30.47
N GLY A 697 -0.74 -23.70 -30.12
CA GLY A 697 0.64 -23.24 -30.03
C GLY A 697 1.42 -23.23 -31.35
N THR A 698 0.78 -23.36 -32.50
CA THR A 698 1.47 -23.28 -33.80
C THR A 698 1.77 -21.83 -34.16
N ASN A 699 2.95 -21.59 -34.75
CA ASN A 699 3.35 -20.26 -35.21
C ASN A 699 2.44 -19.81 -36.36
N VAL A 700 1.77 -18.66 -36.17
CA VAL A 700 0.86 -18.05 -37.16
C VAL A 700 1.64 -17.51 -38.36
N ILE A 701 2.79 -16.92 -38.08
CA ILE A 701 3.73 -16.32 -39.02
C ILE A 701 5.16 -16.75 -38.67
N SER A 702 6.11 -16.57 -39.59
CA SER A 702 7.52 -16.89 -39.33
C SER A 702 8.05 -16.07 -38.14
N PRO A 703 8.75 -16.68 -37.17
CA PRO A 703 9.33 -15.94 -36.05
C PRO A 703 10.30 -14.86 -36.53
N LYS A 704 10.20 -13.67 -35.94
CA LYS A 704 11.01 -12.51 -36.32
C LYS A 704 12.19 -12.35 -35.38
N GLN A 705 13.41 -12.36 -35.93
CA GLN A 705 14.57 -11.96 -35.17
C GLN A 705 14.51 -10.45 -34.85
N ILE A 706 14.60 -10.09 -33.57
CA ILE A 706 14.59 -8.70 -33.09
C ILE A 706 15.96 -8.22 -32.61
N TYR A 707 16.77 -9.09 -31.98
CA TYR A 707 18.17 -8.86 -31.61
C TYR A 707 19.04 -10.11 -31.90
N ASN A 708 20.36 -10.03 -31.69
CA ASN A 708 21.27 -11.18 -31.84
C ASN A 708 21.89 -11.57 -30.49
N LYS A 709 21.70 -12.82 -30.03
CA LYS A 709 22.46 -13.36 -28.89
C LYS A 709 23.95 -13.48 -29.24
N GLY A 710 24.81 -12.95 -28.37
CA GLY A 710 26.26 -13.01 -28.54
C GLY A 710 26.85 -14.40 -28.25
N ILE A 711 27.82 -14.83 -29.05
CA ILE A 711 28.45 -16.17 -29.03
C ILE A 711 29.09 -16.52 -27.66
N VAL A 712 29.37 -15.54 -26.80
CA VAL A 712 30.08 -15.70 -25.52
C VAL A 712 29.27 -15.22 -24.32
N SER A 713 27.97 -14.96 -24.50
CA SER A 713 27.04 -14.60 -23.42
C SER A 713 26.16 -15.81 -23.11
N SER A 714 26.38 -16.46 -21.97
CA SER A 714 25.51 -17.54 -21.48
C SER A 714 24.13 -16.97 -21.10
N ASN A 715 24.14 -15.89 -20.32
CA ASN A 715 22.98 -15.26 -19.72
C ASN A 715 22.65 -13.97 -20.50
N VAL A 716 21.51 -13.97 -21.19
CA VAL A 716 20.90 -12.78 -21.80
C VAL A 716 19.55 -12.62 -21.13
N ILE A 717 19.42 -11.56 -20.31
CA ILE A 717 18.16 -11.13 -19.72
C ILE A 717 17.40 -10.33 -20.78
N THR A 718 16.08 -10.44 -20.82
CA THR A 718 15.23 -9.84 -21.86
C THR A 718 13.96 -9.25 -21.25
N ALA A 719 13.65 -8.01 -21.62
CA ALA A 719 12.38 -7.36 -21.32
C ALA A 719 11.17 -8.22 -21.76
N SER A 720 10.10 -8.21 -20.97
CA SER A 720 8.82 -8.78 -21.42
C SER A 720 8.18 -7.85 -22.47
N PRO A 721 7.61 -8.38 -23.56
CA PRO A 721 6.87 -7.57 -24.52
C PRO A 721 5.54 -7.07 -23.95
N SER A 722 5.12 -5.86 -24.36
CA SER A 722 3.83 -5.23 -23.99
C SER A 722 3.04 -4.93 -25.26
N LEU A 723 1.71 -4.99 -25.23
CA LEU A 723 0.86 -4.78 -26.42
C LEU A 723 -0.14 -3.64 -26.18
N ALA A 724 -0.12 -2.64 -27.06
CA ALA A 724 -1.06 -1.51 -27.08
C ALA A 724 -1.50 -1.25 -28.53
N ASN A 725 -2.81 -1.12 -28.78
CA ASN A 725 -3.41 -0.93 -30.12
C ASN A 725 -2.70 -1.71 -31.27
N ASN A 726 -2.64 -3.04 -31.17
CA ASN A 726 -2.01 -3.95 -32.15
C ASN A 726 -0.50 -3.71 -32.40
N ILE A 727 0.19 -2.94 -31.55
CA ILE A 727 1.65 -2.73 -31.58
C ILE A 727 2.29 -3.36 -30.34
N ILE A 728 3.26 -4.26 -30.58
CA ILE A 728 4.13 -4.85 -29.56
C ILE A 728 5.32 -3.92 -29.31
N TYR A 729 5.48 -3.51 -28.06
CA TYR A 729 6.61 -2.75 -27.55
C TYR A 729 7.56 -3.66 -26.78
N ILE A 730 8.86 -3.63 -27.08
CA ILE A 730 9.87 -4.43 -26.38
C ILE A 730 11.26 -3.78 -26.40
N GLY A 731 11.92 -3.77 -25.24
CA GLY A 731 13.33 -3.41 -25.07
C GLY A 731 14.28 -4.54 -25.42
N THR A 732 15.45 -4.23 -26.01
CA THR A 732 16.42 -5.25 -26.43
C THR A 732 17.81 -5.08 -25.79
N PRO A 733 18.60 -6.17 -25.68
CA PRO A 733 19.96 -6.11 -25.14
C PRO A 733 20.98 -5.31 -25.96
N ASP A 734 20.68 -4.97 -27.21
CA ASP A 734 21.47 -4.05 -28.05
C ASP A 734 20.99 -2.58 -27.96
N GLY A 735 20.12 -2.29 -26.98
CA GLY A 735 19.72 -0.96 -26.54
C GLY A 735 18.66 -0.29 -27.39
N TYR A 736 17.77 -1.07 -28.01
CA TYR A 736 16.63 -0.53 -28.76
C TYR A 736 15.30 -0.80 -28.06
N ILE A 737 14.44 0.22 -27.99
CA ILE A 737 13.00 0.05 -27.82
C ILE A 737 12.38 -0.13 -29.21
N HIS A 738 11.78 -1.29 -29.44
CA HIS A 738 11.14 -1.66 -30.71
C HIS A 738 9.62 -1.49 -30.61
N ALA A 739 9.00 -0.96 -31.66
CA ALA A 739 7.55 -1.01 -31.90
C ALA A 739 7.27 -1.85 -33.15
N ILE A 740 6.54 -2.95 -32.99
CA ILE A 740 6.34 -4.00 -34.00
C ILE A 740 4.84 -4.25 -34.17
N ASN A 741 4.32 -4.20 -35.40
CA ASN A 741 2.91 -4.54 -35.62
C ASN A 741 2.69 -6.03 -35.32
N ALA A 742 1.68 -6.37 -34.51
CA ALA A 742 1.49 -7.72 -34.00
C ALA A 742 0.94 -8.71 -35.06
N ASP A 743 0.40 -8.24 -36.18
CA ASP A 743 -0.12 -9.09 -37.26
C ASP A 743 0.89 -9.41 -38.36
N THR A 744 1.70 -8.44 -38.79
CA THR A 744 2.70 -8.64 -39.84
C THR A 744 4.10 -8.93 -39.31
N PHE A 745 4.36 -8.59 -38.04
CA PHE A 745 5.69 -8.43 -37.47
C PHE A 745 6.57 -7.41 -38.20
N ASP A 746 6.03 -6.49 -38.99
CA ASP A 746 6.83 -5.35 -39.49
C ASP A 746 7.27 -4.43 -38.34
N THR A 747 8.50 -3.91 -38.42
CA THR A 747 8.95 -2.87 -37.48
C THR A 747 8.31 -1.55 -37.87
N VAL A 748 7.39 -1.05 -37.06
CA VAL A 748 6.76 0.28 -37.25
C VAL A 748 7.77 1.37 -36.91
N ARG A 749 8.42 1.26 -35.75
CA ARG A 749 9.54 2.11 -35.32
C ARG A 749 10.54 1.29 -34.50
N LYS A 750 11.77 1.79 -34.38
CA LYS A 750 12.62 1.47 -33.23
C LYS A 750 13.51 2.67 -32.89
N LYS A 751 13.76 2.89 -31.60
CA LYS A 751 14.63 3.95 -31.09
C LYS A 751 15.78 3.33 -30.29
N GLN A 752 16.98 3.90 -30.37
CA GLN A 752 18.12 3.48 -29.56
C GLN A 752 18.28 4.43 -28.36
N THR A 753 18.78 3.94 -27.23
CA THR A 753 19.27 4.80 -26.15
C THR A 753 20.54 5.55 -26.58
N ASP A 754 20.80 6.70 -25.96
CA ASP A 754 22.08 7.41 -26.06
C ASP A 754 22.53 7.82 -24.65
N PRO A 755 23.63 7.26 -24.09
CA PRO A 755 24.50 6.25 -24.70
C PRO A 755 23.78 4.90 -24.94
N VAL A 756 24.32 4.09 -25.85
CA VAL A 756 23.79 2.74 -26.14
C VAL A 756 23.94 1.84 -24.91
N LYS A 757 22.81 1.39 -24.37
CA LYS A 757 22.67 0.67 -23.10
C LYS A 757 21.58 -0.39 -23.22
N SER A 758 21.82 -1.56 -22.67
CA SER A 758 20.88 -2.69 -22.70
C SER A 758 19.54 -2.32 -22.04
N ILE A 759 18.41 -2.58 -22.70
CA ILE A 759 17.08 -2.39 -22.11
C ILE A 759 16.57 -3.77 -21.66
N VAL A 760 16.58 -4.00 -20.35
CA VAL A 760 16.17 -5.26 -19.70
C VAL A 760 14.88 -5.12 -18.87
N SER A 761 14.53 -3.91 -18.46
CA SER A 761 13.21 -3.57 -17.90
C SER A 761 12.11 -3.74 -18.96
N SER A 762 10.94 -4.23 -18.56
CA SER A 762 9.82 -4.41 -19.49
C SER A 762 9.09 -3.08 -19.67
N PRO A 763 8.89 -2.58 -20.92
CA PRO A 763 8.21 -1.32 -21.13
C PRO A 763 6.77 -1.36 -20.60
N ILE A 764 6.28 -0.24 -20.10
CA ILE A 764 4.84 -0.02 -19.89
C ILE A 764 4.34 0.99 -20.92
N VAL A 765 3.05 0.94 -21.23
CA VAL A 765 2.43 1.80 -22.26
C VAL A 765 1.13 2.36 -21.71
N VAL A 766 1.03 3.68 -21.65
CA VAL A 766 -0.07 4.45 -21.03
C VAL A 766 -0.26 5.73 -21.83
N ASP A 767 -1.51 6.07 -22.19
CA ASP A 767 -1.93 7.36 -22.76
C ASP A 767 -1.04 7.93 -23.89
N GLY A 768 -0.60 7.08 -24.82
CA GLY A 768 0.26 7.47 -25.94
C GLY A 768 1.76 7.50 -25.63
N PHE A 769 2.17 7.25 -24.39
CA PHE A 769 3.56 7.18 -23.94
C PHE A 769 4.04 5.74 -23.75
N VAL A 770 5.33 5.52 -23.99
CA VAL A 770 6.08 4.30 -23.62
C VAL A 770 7.16 4.69 -22.63
N TYR A 771 7.10 4.09 -21.44
CA TYR A 771 8.10 4.27 -20.40
C TYR A 771 8.98 3.01 -20.33
N TYR A 772 10.30 3.19 -20.29
CA TYR A 772 11.26 2.09 -20.25
C TYR A 772 12.58 2.51 -19.58
N ILE A 773 13.32 1.54 -19.02
CA ILE A 773 14.52 1.76 -18.22
C ILE A 773 15.71 0.98 -18.78
N ASP A 774 16.90 1.59 -18.82
CA ASP A 774 18.14 0.94 -19.25
C ASP A 774 18.96 0.28 -18.11
N GLU A 775 19.97 -0.51 -18.46
CA GLU A 775 20.86 -1.21 -17.51
C GLU A 775 21.66 -0.28 -16.58
N ASP A 776 21.78 1.01 -16.93
CA ASP A 776 22.44 2.03 -16.14
C ASP A 776 21.49 2.70 -15.13
N GLY A 777 20.18 2.44 -15.26
CA GLY A 777 19.12 2.88 -14.37
C GLY A 777 18.36 4.11 -14.85
N VAL A 778 18.54 4.55 -16.10
CA VAL A 778 17.91 5.77 -16.63
C VAL A 778 16.51 5.46 -17.16
N LEU A 779 15.51 6.24 -16.72
CA LEU A 779 14.13 6.16 -17.16
C LEU A 779 13.89 7.11 -18.34
N TYR A 780 13.25 6.60 -19.39
CA TYR A 780 12.90 7.35 -20.60
C TYR A 780 11.37 7.36 -20.80
N CYS A 781 10.80 8.55 -21.06
CA CYS A 781 9.43 8.69 -21.55
C CYS A 781 9.44 9.05 -23.06
N ARG A 782 8.76 8.26 -23.89
CA ARG A 782 8.68 8.49 -25.34
C ARG A 782 7.29 8.34 -25.90
N GLY A 783 6.85 9.34 -26.66
CA GLY A 783 5.57 9.37 -27.35
C GLY A 783 5.04 10.80 -27.46
N GLU A 784 3.72 10.88 -27.59
CA GLU A 784 2.87 12.08 -27.59
C GLU A 784 1.54 11.62 -26.97
N ARG A 785 0.87 12.45 -26.14
CA ARG A 785 -0.35 12.04 -25.40
C ARG A 785 -1.46 11.61 -26.37
N ASN A 786 -2.10 10.49 -26.09
CA ASN A 786 -3.14 9.90 -26.96
C ASN A 786 -4.02 8.94 -26.14
N THR A 787 -5.27 9.32 -25.87
CA THR A 787 -6.18 8.55 -25.00
C THR A 787 -7.31 7.84 -25.77
N GLY A 788 -7.81 8.42 -26.88
CA GLY A 788 -8.90 7.82 -27.66
C GLY A 788 -9.42 8.71 -28.79
N GLU A 789 -10.66 8.45 -29.21
CA GLU A 789 -11.37 9.33 -30.17
C GLU A 789 -12.06 10.52 -29.47
N ASP A 790 -12.37 10.41 -28.17
CA ASP A 790 -13.17 11.41 -27.42
C ASP A 790 -12.35 12.30 -26.46
N ASN A 791 -11.16 11.88 -26.02
CA ASN A 791 -10.15 12.70 -25.33
C ASN A 791 -10.63 13.43 -24.03
N GLN A 792 -11.39 12.76 -23.16
CA GLN A 792 -11.85 13.29 -21.85
C GLN A 792 -11.35 12.48 -20.65
N VAL A 793 -11.36 13.08 -19.46
CA VAL A 793 -11.06 12.50 -18.15
C VAL A 793 -12.19 12.83 -17.16
N THR A 794 -12.56 11.88 -16.30
CA THR A 794 -13.62 12.07 -15.29
C THR A 794 -13.24 11.47 -13.94
N GLY A 795 -13.83 11.97 -12.84
CA GLY A 795 -13.68 11.38 -11.50
C GLY A 795 -14.66 11.95 -10.47
N HIS A 796 -14.67 11.42 -9.24
CA HIS A 796 -15.54 11.91 -8.16
C HIS A 796 -14.98 11.71 -6.74
N ILE A 797 -15.59 12.41 -5.77
CA ILE A 797 -15.48 12.17 -4.31
C ILE A 797 -16.87 12.23 -3.64
N VAL A 798 -17.00 11.63 -2.46
CA VAL A 798 -18.20 11.68 -1.59
C VAL A 798 -17.80 11.94 -0.14
N SER A 799 -18.50 12.85 0.54
CA SER A 799 -18.29 13.16 1.96
C SER A 799 -18.77 12.03 2.89
N MET A 800 -18.34 12.11 4.15
CA MET A 800 -19.08 11.57 5.28
C MET A 800 -20.55 12.03 5.27
N PRO A 801 -21.48 11.25 5.87
CA PRO A 801 -22.80 11.75 6.23
C PRO A 801 -22.70 13.06 7.05
N ILE A 802 -23.60 13.98 6.73
CA ILE A 802 -23.81 15.26 7.40
C ILE A 802 -25.19 15.17 8.06
N GLU A 803 -25.24 15.33 9.37
CA GLU A 803 -26.49 15.27 10.14
C GLU A 803 -27.09 16.67 10.28
N LEU A 804 -28.42 16.79 10.20
CA LEU A 804 -29.12 18.03 10.48
C LEU A 804 -29.18 18.28 12.01
N PRO A 805 -28.67 19.40 12.56
CA PRO A 805 -28.76 19.66 13.99
C PRO A 805 -30.21 19.92 14.45
N ASP A 806 -30.53 19.48 15.68
CA ASP A 806 -31.81 19.74 16.35
C ASP A 806 -32.29 21.21 16.22
N ASP A 807 -33.58 21.40 15.96
CA ASP A 807 -34.26 22.70 15.80
C ASP A 807 -33.71 23.61 14.66
N LEU A 808 -32.88 23.10 13.73
CA LEU A 808 -32.41 23.82 12.53
C LEU A 808 -32.93 23.22 11.20
N TYR A 809 -32.83 24.00 10.13
CA TYR A 809 -33.11 23.59 8.75
C TYR A 809 -31.85 23.62 7.88
N TRP A 810 -31.83 22.82 6.81
CA TRP A 810 -30.86 22.96 5.72
C TRP A 810 -30.91 24.39 5.15
N ASN A 811 -29.76 24.99 4.85
CA ASN A 811 -29.68 26.37 4.33
C ASN A 811 -28.99 26.40 2.97
N LYS A 812 -27.68 26.65 2.89
CA LYS A 812 -26.95 26.78 1.61
C LYS A 812 -25.86 25.73 1.43
N PHE A 813 -25.64 25.33 0.18
CA PHE A 813 -24.36 24.74 -0.25
C PHE A 813 -23.36 25.85 -0.58
N LEU A 814 -22.13 25.71 -0.11
CA LEU A 814 -21.03 26.63 -0.33
C LEU A 814 -19.77 25.84 -0.73
N VAL A 815 -19.05 26.35 -1.73
CA VAL A 815 -17.85 25.71 -2.25
C VAL A 815 -16.80 26.74 -2.68
N GLU A 816 -15.53 26.42 -2.46
CA GLU A 816 -14.38 27.13 -3.00
C GLU A 816 -13.71 26.22 -4.03
N ASP A 817 -13.73 26.61 -5.30
CA ASP A 817 -13.16 25.84 -6.41
C ASP A 817 -12.47 26.72 -7.47
N THR A 818 -11.68 26.09 -8.33
CA THR A 818 -11.03 26.74 -9.48
C THR A 818 -11.56 26.15 -10.79
N LYS A 819 -12.75 26.58 -11.23
CA LYS A 819 -13.31 26.20 -12.55
C LYS A 819 -12.59 26.91 -13.72
N ILE A 820 -12.45 26.21 -14.84
CA ILE A 820 -11.84 26.70 -16.09
C ILE A 820 -12.77 26.31 -17.26
N LYS A 821 -12.90 27.12 -18.31
CA LYS A 821 -13.93 26.94 -19.37
C LYS A 821 -13.94 25.61 -20.16
N THR A 822 -12.96 24.73 -19.95
CA THR A 822 -12.83 23.40 -20.57
C THR A 822 -12.72 22.27 -19.54
N ARG A 823 -13.08 22.55 -18.28
CA ARG A 823 -13.07 21.60 -17.15
C ARG A 823 -14.13 21.99 -16.12
N SER A 824 -15.05 21.08 -15.79
CA SER A 824 -16.16 21.34 -14.86
C SER A 824 -16.04 20.52 -13.58
N ILE A 825 -16.45 21.12 -12.46
CA ILE A 825 -16.93 20.37 -11.30
C ILE A 825 -18.43 20.58 -11.19
N THR A 826 -19.16 19.47 -11.13
CA THR A 826 -20.60 19.36 -10.91
C THR A 826 -20.82 18.81 -9.51
N TYR A 827 -21.71 19.42 -8.73
CA TYR A 827 -22.00 19.00 -7.36
C TYR A 827 -23.36 18.33 -7.27
N SER A 828 -23.51 17.39 -6.34
CA SER A 828 -24.78 16.71 -6.07
C SER A 828 -24.92 16.40 -4.58
N ILE A 829 -26.16 16.38 -4.12
CA ILE A 829 -26.51 15.96 -2.76
C ILE A 829 -27.12 14.56 -2.85
N LEU A 830 -26.64 13.66 -1.99
CA LEU A 830 -27.13 12.28 -1.84
C LEU A 830 -27.80 12.10 -0.48
N ASP A 831 -28.56 11.02 -0.32
CA ASP A 831 -29.03 10.52 0.98
C ASP A 831 -27.97 9.63 1.69
N GLU A 832 -28.34 9.04 2.83
CA GLU A 832 -27.47 8.15 3.61
C GLU A 832 -27.06 6.87 2.83
N ASP A 833 -28.00 6.29 2.05
CA ASP A 833 -27.81 5.09 1.22
C ASP A 833 -26.98 5.39 -0.06
N GLY A 834 -26.90 6.66 -0.47
CA GLY A 834 -26.11 7.15 -1.61
C GLY A 834 -26.91 7.40 -2.89
N ASP A 835 -28.25 7.35 -2.85
CA ASP A 835 -29.10 7.75 -3.97
C ASP A 835 -29.14 9.29 -4.09
N VAL A 836 -29.26 9.81 -5.32
CA VAL A 836 -29.14 11.26 -5.59
C VAL A 836 -30.45 11.99 -5.24
N LEU A 837 -30.38 12.93 -4.31
CA LEU A 837 -31.47 13.84 -3.94
C LEU A 837 -31.51 15.08 -4.82
N VAL A 838 -30.34 15.67 -5.14
CA VAL A 838 -30.24 16.89 -5.95
C VAL A 838 -29.05 16.82 -6.91
N GLU A 839 -29.31 16.99 -8.21
CA GLU A 839 -28.30 17.11 -9.27
C GLU A 839 -27.88 18.57 -9.51
N ASP A 840 -26.66 18.79 -10.01
CA ASP A 840 -26.08 20.09 -10.43
C ASP A 840 -26.30 21.26 -9.45
N VAL A 841 -25.86 21.05 -8.20
CA VAL A 841 -25.98 22.03 -7.12
C VAL A 841 -24.99 23.18 -7.32
N GLN A 842 -25.51 24.38 -7.60
CA GLN A 842 -24.71 25.59 -7.76
C GLN A 842 -24.27 26.17 -6.39
N ASN A 843 -23.13 26.87 -6.40
CA ASN A 843 -22.58 27.55 -5.22
C ASN A 843 -23.56 28.59 -4.66
N ASN A 844 -23.56 28.77 -3.33
CA ASN A 844 -24.32 29.81 -2.61
C ASN A 844 -25.87 29.70 -2.77
N VAL A 845 -26.39 28.62 -3.37
CA VAL A 845 -27.84 28.41 -3.52
C VAL A 845 -28.45 27.71 -2.30
N ASN A 846 -29.69 28.09 -1.94
CA ASN A 846 -30.46 27.41 -0.90
C ASN A 846 -30.83 25.98 -1.35
N ILE A 847 -30.56 24.99 -0.48
CA ILE A 847 -30.76 23.57 -0.77
C ILE A 847 -32.03 22.97 -0.16
N TYR A 848 -32.67 23.63 0.81
CA TYR A 848 -33.89 23.14 1.46
C TYR A 848 -35.03 22.94 0.45
N ASN A 849 -35.29 23.96 -0.36
CA ASN A 849 -36.32 23.93 -1.42
C ASN A 849 -35.94 23.00 -2.60
N LYS A 850 -34.74 22.41 -2.60
CA LYS A 850 -34.27 21.47 -3.63
C LYS A 850 -34.29 20.01 -3.18
N ILE A 851 -34.07 19.73 -1.90
CA ILE A 851 -34.10 18.38 -1.34
C ILE A 851 -35.57 17.88 -1.34
N PRO A 852 -35.88 16.72 -1.95
CA PRO A 852 -37.23 16.15 -1.90
C PRO A 852 -37.64 15.84 -0.46
N ASP A 853 -38.84 16.27 -0.06
CA ASP A 853 -39.41 16.07 1.27
C ASP A 853 -38.42 16.44 2.42
N ALA A 854 -37.70 17.56 2.28
CA ALA A 854 -36.62 18.01 3.18
C ALA A 854 -36.96 18.14 4.68
N GLU A 855 -38.24 18.13 5.06
CA GLU A 855 -38.69 18.07 6.46
C GLU A 855 -38.52 16.67 7.11
N ASP A 856 -38.39 15.62 6.30
CA ASP A 856 -38.16 14.22 6.71
C ASP A 856 -36.69 13.75 6.49
N VAL A 857 -35.79 14.63 6.00
CA VAL A 857 -34.38 14.29 5.67
C VAL A 857 -33.43 14.71 6.80
N GLU A 858 -33.17 13.77 7.71
CA GLU A 858 -32.30 13.94 8.89
C GLU A 858 -30.80 14.00 8.51
N SER A 859 -30.35 13.37 7.42
CA SER A 859 -28.95 13.40 6.98
C SER A 859 -28.76 13.36 5.46
N ILE A 860 -27.62 13.89 4.99
CA ILE A 860 -27.23 13.94 3.57
C ILE A 860 -25.74 13.63 3.36
N ARG A 861 -25.31 13.40 2.12
CA ARG A 861 -23.89 13.41 1.71
C ARG A 861 -23.68 14.40 0.57
N LEU A 862 -22.47 14.94 0.47
CA LEU A 862 -22.03 15.75 -0.67
C LEU A 862 -21.25 14.89 -1.65
N LYS A 863 -21.48 15.10 -2.95
CA LYS A 863 -20.72 14.50 -4.05
C LYS A 863 -20.21 15.58 -4.98
N ALA A 864 -18.94 15.48 -5.38
CA ALA A 864 -18.35 16.31 -6.42
C ALA A 864 -17.89 15.42 -7.58
N GLU A 865 -18.35 15.70 -8.79
CA GLU A 865 -17.95 15.04 -10.03
C GLU A 865 -17.12 16.00 -10.89
N PHE A 866 -16.00 15.52 -11.42
CA PHE A 866 -15.02 16.26 -12.18
C PHE A 866 -15.03 15.77 -13.64
N GLU A 867 -14.98 16.69 -14.61
CA GLU A 867 -14.82 16.41 -16.04
C GLU A 867 -13.77 17.34 -16.66
N GLU A 868 -12.84 16.79 -17.44
CA GLU A 868 -11.70 17.51 -18.04
C GLU A 868 -11.41 17.05 -19.48
N ASP A 869 -11.34 18.00 -20.42
CA ASP A 869 -10.78 17.76 -21.75
C ASP A 869 -9.25 17.55 -21.65
N VAL A 870 -8.74 16.49 -22.29
CA VAL A 870 -7.31 16.11 -22.29
C VAL A 870 -6.38 17.23 -22.78
N ASP A 871 -6.85 18.13 -23.65
CA ASP A 871 -6.05 19.20 -24.24
C ASP A 871 -6.23 20.59 -23.54
N ALA A 872 -6.87 20.63 -22.36
CA ALA A 872 -7.11 21.86 -21.61
C ALA A 872 -5.88 22.39 -20.84
N GLU A 873 -5.53 23.67 -21.01
CA GLU A 873 -4.52 24.36 -20.18
C GLU A 873 -5.07 24.68 -18.76
N GLY A 874 -4.25 24.50 -17.71
CA GLY A 874 -4.59 24.86 -16.32
C GLY A 874 -4.68 23.68 -15.34
N VAL A 875 -5.32 23.90 -14.18
CA VAL A 875 -5.63 22.90 -13.15
C VAL A 875 -6.99 23.24 -12.55
N VAL A 876 -7.89 22.26 -12.44
CA VAL A 876 -9.09 22.34 -11.60
C VAL A 876 -8.75 21.84 -10.20
N THR A 877 -9.20 22.58 -9.19
CA THR A 877 -9.15 22.18 -7.78
C THR A 877 -10.51 22.43 -7.12
N LEU A 878 -10.83 21.59 -6.13
CA LEU A 878 -11.85 21.85 -5.12
C LEU A 878 -11.10 22.04 -3.80
N ASP A 879 -11.25 23.22 -3.19
CA ASP A 879 -10.41 23.70 -2.09
C ASP A 879 -11.10 23.55 -0.73
N SER A 880 -12.41 23.80 -0.68
CA SER A 880 -13.25 23.49 0.48
C SER A 880 -14.71 23.34 0.04
N TRP A 881 -15.49 22.57 0.81
CA TRP A 881 -16.94 22.50 0.65
C TRP A 881 -17.66 22.51 2.00
N LYS A 882 -18.89 23.00 1.98
CA LYS A 882 -19.60 23.45 3.18
C LYS A 882 -21.12 23.40 2.99
N ILE A 883 -21.81 23.04 4.05
CA ILE A 883 -23.27 23.21 4.21
C ILE A 883 -23.49 24.20 5.34
N THR A 884 -24.41 25.15 5.16
CA THR A 884 -24.93 25.96 6.26
C THR A 884 -26.28 25.45 6.74
N PHE A 885 -26.62 25.84 7.97
CA PHE A 885 -27.92 25.61 8.61
C PHE A 885 -28.61 26.96 8.91
N THR A 886 -29.87 26.93 9.37
CA THR A 886 -30.59 28.14 9.82
C THR A 886 -31.69 27.80 10.84
N ASP A 887 -31.99 28.74 11.74
CA ASP A 887 -33.08 28.69 12.72
C ASP A 887 -34.38 29.36 12.22
N ASP A 888 -34.32 30.10 11.11
CA ASP A 888 -35.51 30.61 10.41
C ASP A 888 -36.06 29.52 9.46
N GLU A 889 -37.34 29.15 9.63
CA GLU A 889 -38.07 28.21 8.75
C GLU A 889 -38.03 28.72 7.28
N PRO A 890 -37.34 28.04 6.34
CA PRO A 890 -37.12 28.57 5.00
C PRO A 890 -38.44 28.73 4.24
N ASP A 891 -38.64 29.87 3.57
CA ASP A 891 -39.85 30.12 2.80
C ASP A 891 -39.82 29.26 1.50
N PRO A 892 -40.80 28.35 1.29
CA PRO A 892 -40.84 27.49 0.11
C PRO A 892 -41.12 28.25 -1.19
N ASP A 893 -41.58 29.50 -1.12
CA ASP A 893 -41.80 30.36 -2.30
C ASP A 893 -40.56 31.25 -2.64
N ASP A 894 -39.48 31.25 -1.83
CA ASP A 894 -38.28 32.10 -2.06
C ASP A 894 -37.23 31.41 -2.97
N GLU A 895 -37.54 31.30 -4.26
CA GLU A 895 -36.56 30.96 -5.31
C GLU A 895 -35.61 32.14 -5.65
N THR A 896 -35.69 33.28 -4.95
CA THR A 896 -35.17 34.58 -5.39
C THR A 896 -33.85 35.03 -4.76
N SER A 897 -32.82 34.17 -4.77
CA SER A 897 -31.43 34.60 -4.52
C SER A 897 -30.46 34.16 -5.64
N PHE A 898 -30.21 35.07 -6.59
CA PHE A 898 -29.12 34.94 -7.57
C PHE A 898 -27.77 35.30 -6.94
N SER A 899 -26.73 34.55 -7.32
CA SER A 899 -25.35 34.77 -6.87
C SER A 899 -24.36 34.29 -7.95
N ASP A 900 -23.73 35.21 -8.70
CA ASP A 900 -22.39 35.72 -8.35
C ASP A 900 -21.82 36.67 -9.43
N PHE A 901 -20.92 37.58 -9.03
CA PHE A 901 -20.33 38.61 -9.90
C PHE A 901 -18.97 38.19 -10.46
N THR A 902 -18.53 38.81 -11.58
CA THR A 902 -17.12 38.78 -12.03
C THR A 902 -16.42 40.14 -11.88
N LYS A 903 -15.18 40.13 -11.36
CA LYS A 903 -14.36 41.34 -11.19
C LYS A 903 -13.49 41.66 -12.40
N ASN A 904 -13.53 42.91 -12.83
CA ASN A 904 -12.41 43.55 -13.53
C ASN A 904 -12.26 45.01 -13.05
N MET A 905 -11.63 45.19 -11.89
CA MET A 905 -11.39 46.51 -11.31
C MET A 905 -10.32 47.29 -12.08
N THR A 906 -10.65 48.51 -12.54
CA THR A 906 -9.65 49.59 -12.74
C THR A 906 -10.24 51.00 -12.83
N ASP A 907 -11.55 51.15 -13.06
CA ASP A 907 -12.26 52.44 -13.10
C ASP A 907 -13.62 52.33 -12.36
N THR A 908 -14.34 53.44 -12.21
CA THR A 908 -15.59 53.59 -11.39
C THR A 908 -16.61 52.45 -11.58
N PRO A 909 -17.29 52.02 -10.49
CA PRO A 909 -18.23 50.90 -10.53
C PRO A 909 -19.36 51.13 -11.55
N THR A 910 -19.72 50.03 -12.21
CA THR A 910 -20.74 49.94 -13.25
C THR A 910 -21.73 48.87 -12.83
N PHE A 911 -23.02 49.19 -12.87
CA PHE A 911 -24.10 48.25 -12.57
C PHE A 911 -24.73 47.79 -13.88
N LEU A 912 -25.01 46.48 -13.99
CA LEU A 912 -25.67 45.81 -15.10
C LEU A 912 -27.03 45.27 -14.62
N ILE A 913 -28.08 45.44 -15.42
CA ILE A 913 -29.39 44.81 -15.24
C ILE A 913 -29.94 44.44 -16.62
N GLU A 914 -30.37 43.19 -16.80
CA GLU A 914 -31.18 42.78 -17.94
C GLU A 914 -32.67 43.12 -17.72
N VAL A 915 -33.37 43.47 -18.80
CA VAL A 915 -34.82 43.74 -18.81
C VAL A 915 -35.44 43.07 -20.04
N GLU A 916 -36.42 42.18 -19.82
CA GLU A 916 -37.26 41.65 -20.89
C GLU A 916 -38.24 42.71 -21.40
N ASP A 917 -38.33 42.88 -22.72
CA ASP A 917 -39.24 43.82 -23.38
C ASP A 917 -40.52 43.12 -23.85
N ALA A 918 -41.60 43.27 -23.07
CA ALA A 918 -42.90 42.71 -23.41
C ALA A 918 -43.77 43.59 -24.35
N ASP A 919 -43.50 44.89 -24.50
CA ASP A 919 -44.42 45.82 -25.23
C ASP A 919 -43.77 47.15 -25.73
N GLY A 920 -42.47 47.14 -26.03
CA GLY A 920 -41.72 48.22 -26.69
C GLY A 920 -41.15 49.26 -25.72
N LEU A 921 -40.02 48.94 -25.08
CA LEU A 921 -39.28 49.80 -24.16
C LEU A 921 -38.58 50.97 -24.87
N ASN A 922 -38.51 52.13 -24.19
CA ASN A 922 -37.82 53.32 -24.68
C ASN A 922 -36.44 53.44 -24.05
N ASP A 923 -35.42 52.86 -24.67
CA ASP A 923 -34.01 52.90 -24.24
C ASP A 923 -33.54 54.27 -23.70
N SER A 924 -33.86 55.34 -24.40
CA SER A 924 -33.46 56.71 -24.08
C SER A 924 -34.07 57.27 -22.78
N SER A 925 -35.08 56.59 -22.23
CA SER A 925 -35.76 56.95 -20.98
C SER A 925 -35.12 56.39 -19.72
N ALA A 926 -34.29 55.34 -19.81
CA ALA A 926 -33.78 54.59 -18.66
C ALA A 926 -32.94 55.45 -17.70
N ARG A 927 -33.23 55.42 -16.39
CA ARG A 927 -32.56 56.20 -15.33
C ARG A 927 -32.30 55.35 -14.09
N PHE A 928 -31.39 55.82 -13.23
CA PHE A 928 -31.18 55.30 -11.88
C PHE A 928 -31.31 56.40 -10.81
N GLU A 929 -31.65 55.99 -9.58
CA GLU A 929 -31.72 56.80 -8.35
C GLU A 929 -30.89 56.09 -7.26
N LEU A 930 -30.18 56.84 -6.42
CA LEU A 930 -29.14 56.30 -5.54
C LEU A 930 -29.21 56.93 -4.14
N GLU A 931 -29.21 56.11 -3.09
CA GLU A 931 -29.01 56.54 -1.70
C GLU A 931 -27.58 56.21 -1.24
N TYR A 932 -26.89 57.21 -0.68
CA TYR A 932 -25.50 57.13 -0.23
C TYR A 932 -25.31 58.00 1.03
N SER A 933 -24.16 57.91 1.70
CA SER A 933 -23.81 58.84 2.78
C SER A 933 -22.39 59.42 2.67
N ASN A 934 -22.20 60.56 3.34
CA ASN A 934 -20.89 61.19 3.54
C ASN A 934 -20.70 61.77 4.95
N GLU A 935 -19.43 62.01 5.35
CA GLU A 935 -19.02 62.56 6.66
C GLU A 935 -19.75 63.87 7.03
N THR A 936 -20.24 64.62 6.05
CA THR A 936 -20.69 66.01 6.22
C THR A 936 -22.20 66.13 6.46
N ASN A 937 -23.02 65.30 5.82
CA ASN A 937 -24.49 65.40 5.84
C ASN A 937 -25.22 64.16 6.38
N GLY A 938 -24.60 62.97 6.38
CA GLY A 938 -25.29 61.69 6.60
C GLY A 938 -25.83 61.11 5.28
N SER A 939 -26.96 60.38 5.32
CA SER A 939 -27.60 59.84 4.10
C SER A 939 -28.28 60.95 3.28
N ASP A 940 -28.07 60.94 1.97
CA ASP A 940 -28.72 61.77 0.96
C ASP A 940 -29.09 60.93 -0.28
N ILE A 941 -30.04 61.41 -1.09
CA ILE A 941 -30.54 60.69 -2.27
C ILE A 941 -30.30 61.52 -3.54
N VAL A 942 -29.62 60.92 -4.52
CA VAL A 942 -29.41 61.54 -5.82
C VAL A 942 -30.64 61.34 -6.72
N ASP A 943 -31.19 62.45 -7.21
CA ASP A 943 -32.32 62.51 -8.16
C ASP A 943 -31.95 61.88 -9.52
N TRP A 944 -32.94 61.51 -10.35
CA TRP A 944 -32.78 60.52 -11.42
C TRP A 944 -31.72 60.85 -12.52
N HIS A 945 -30.65 60.03 -12.59
CA HIS A 945 -29.53 60.17 -13.54
C HIS A 945 -29.61 59.20 -14.74
N PRO A 946 -29.01 59.55 -15.90
CA PRO A 946 -29.01 58.70 -17.10
C PRO A 946 -28.07 57.49 -17.01
N VAL A 947 -28.51 56.40 -17.64
CA VAL A 947 -27.73 55.17 -17.89
C VAL A 947 -27.43 55.02 -19.38
N ASN A 948 -26.50 54.14 -19.74
CA ASN A 948 -26.38 53.62 -21.11
C ASN A 948 -27.23 52.36 -21.25
N VAL A 949 -27.61 52.01 -22.49
CA VAL A 949 -28.40 50.79 -22.79
C VAL A 949 -27.78 50.08 -24.00
N THR A 950 -27.72 48.76 -23.94
CA THR A 950 -27.28 47.88 -25.04
C THR A 950 -28.37 46.83 -25.31
N TRP A 951 -28.46 46.32 -26.53
CA TRP A 951 -29.42 45.27 -26.91
C TRP A 951 -28.67 43.96 -27.19
N ILE A 952 -29.19 42.85 -26.70
CA ILE A 952 -28.64 41.50 -26.90
C ILE A 952 -29.21 40.92 -28.22
N ASP A 953 -28.56 39.91 -28.82
CA ASP A 953 -29.06 39.19 -30.01
C ASP A 953 -30.15 38.12 -29.67
N GLU A 954 -30.59 38.02 -28.41
CA GLU A 954 -31.80 37.32 -27.97
C GLU A 954 -33.06 38.14 -28.37
N PRO A 955 -34.22 37.51 -28.62
CA PRO A 955 -35.43 38.24 -28.99
C PRO A 955 -35.99 39.02 -27.79
N ASP A 956 -35.94 40.35 -27.90
CA ASP A 956 -36.64 41.30 -27.04
C ASP A 956 -36.08 41.41 -25.58
N SER A 957 -34.75 41.47 -25.42
CA SER A 957 -34.08 41.84 -24.14
C SER A 957 -33.04 42.97 -24.28
N LEU A 958 -32.87 43.76 -23.20
CA LEU A 958 -31.89 44.86 -23.14
C LEU A 958 -31.10 44.90 -21.83
N GLU A 959 -29.84 45.34 -21.93
CA GLU A 959 -28.90 45.55 -20.83
C GLU A 959 -28.85 47.03 -20.43
N ILE A 960 -29.00 47.34 -19.14
CA ILE A 960 -28.85 48.69 -18.57
C ILE A 960 -27.47 48.83 -17.90
N PHE A 961 -26.68 49.80 -18.34
CA PHE A 961 -25.34 50.08 -17.82
C PHE A 961 -25.27 51.44 -17.09
N VAL A 962 -25.17 51.42 -15.75
CA VAL A 962 -24.94 52.62 -14.94
C VAL A 962 -23.47 53.04 -14.99
N ASN A 963 -23.17 54.31 -15.25
CA ASN A 963 -21.81 54.83 -15.06
C ASN A 963 -21.81 55.91 -13.97
N MET A 964 -21.12 55.61 -12.86
CA MET A 964 -21.12 56.45 -11.67
C MET A 964 -20.41 57.82 -11.83
N SER A 965 -19.65 58.03 -12.92
CA SER A 965 -19.05 59.36 -13.20
C SER A 965 -20.09 60.43 -13.62
N TYR A 966 -21.36 60.08 -13.79
CA TYR A 966 -22.45 61.03 -13.99
C TYR A 966 -22.99 61.65 -12.70
N VAL A 967 -22.60 61.13 -11.53
CA VAL A 967 -23.06 61.62 -10.22
C VAL A 967 -22.15 62.76 -9.74
N ASP A 968 -22.63 64.01 -9.87
CA ASP A 968 -21.86 65.24 -9.64
C ASP A 968 -21.78 65.58 -8.12
N VAL A 969 -21.27 64.65 -7.30
CA VAL A 969 -21.23 64.77 -5.83
C VAL A 969 -20.20 65.79 -5.38
N VAL A 970 -20.59 66.62 -4.41
CA VAL A 970 -19.86 67.84 -4.00
C VAL A 970 -18.72 67.55 -3.01
N ASP A 971 -18.82 66.44 -2.28
CA ASP A 971 -17.85 65.94 -1.32
C ASP A 971 -17.53 64.46 -1.66
N GLU A 972 -16.51 63.85 -1.06
CA GLU A 972 -16.24 62.41 -1.22
C GLU A 972 -17.41 61.58 -0.61
N ILE A 973 -17.66 60.40 -1.20
CA ILE A 973 -18.70 59.44 -0.75
C ILE A 973 -18.02 58.40 0.12
N ASP A 974 -18.57 58.14 1.30
CA ASP A 974 -18.03 57.11 2.21
C ASP A 974 -18.69 55.75 1.94
N ILE A 975 -20.02 55.70 1.88
CA ILE A 975 -20.80 54.46 1.78
C ILE A 975 -21.98 54.63 0.82
N TYR A 976 -22.15 53.71 -0.13
CA TYR A 976 -23.38 53.56 -0.91
C TYR A 976 -24.35 52.64 -0.15
N HIS A 977 -25.64 52.97 -0.09
CA HIS A 977 -26.62 52.21 0.67
C HIS A 977 -27.55 51.38 -0.21
N ARG A 978 -28.09 51.97 -1.28
CA ARG A 978 -28.99 51.29 -2.22
C ARG A 978 -29.19 52.06 -3.52
N ILE A 979 -29.48 51.33 -4.58
CA ILE A 979 -29.76 51.84 -5.93
C ILE A 979 -31.10 51.29 -6.43
N ARG A 980 -31.78 52.04 -7.30
CA ARG A 980 -32.94 51.55 -8.05
C ARG A 980 -33.07 52.20 -9.42
N PHE A 981 -33.92 51.64 -10.26
CA PHE A 981 -33.98 51.91 -11.69
C PHE A 981 -35.39 52.31 -12.13
N LYS A 982 -35.47 53.03 -13.26
CA LYS A 982 -36.71 53.38 -13.94
C LYS A 982 -36.53 53.36 -15.44
N ILE A 983 -37.47 52.76 -16.16
CA ILE A 983 -37.58 52.86 -17.62
C ILE A 983 -39.03 53.23 -18.00
N ASP A 984 -39.21 53.92 -19.12
CA ASP A 984 -40.53 54.21 -19.70
C ASP A 984 -40.78 53.30 -20.92
N ASP A 985 -42.03 52.90 -21.14
CA ASP A 985 -42.47 52.27 -22.38
C ASP A 985 -42.66 53.28 -23.53
N SER A 986 -43.02 52.77 -24.72
CA SER A 986 -43.25 53.58 -25.91
C SER A 986 -44.52 54.48 -25.87
N ASP A 987 -45.46 54.24 -24.95
CA ASP A 987 -46.64 55.09 -24.70
C ASP A 987 -46.38 56.12 -23.57
N GLY A 988 -45.31 55.95 -22.79
CA GLY A 988 -44.84 56.85 -21.73
C GLY A 988 -45.24 56.44 -20.30
N ASN A 989 -45.54 55.17 -20.04
CA ASN A 989 -45.75 54.65 -18.68
C ASN A 989 -44.40 54.25 -18.06
N SER A 990 -44.20 54.57 -16.77
CA SER A 990 -42.95 54.28 -16.06
C SER A 990 -43.01 52.98 -15.25
N ALA A 991 -42.06 52.08 -15.50
CA ALA A 991 -41.73 50.96 -14.62
C ALA A 991 -40.60 51.37 -13.66
N PHE A 992 -40.61 50.87 -12.42
CA PHE A 992 -39.61 51.16 -11.38
C PHE A 992 -39.19 49.85 -10.73
N SER A 993 -37.87 49.60 -10.60
CA SER A 993 -37.39 48.45 -9.84
C SER A 993 -37.61 48.65 -8.35
N ASP A 994 -37.52 47.55 -7.60
CA ASP A 994 -37.31 47.64 -6.16
C ASP A 994 -35.91 48.21 -5.82
N TRP A 995 -35.66 48.44 -4.52
CA TRP A 995 -34.40 49.00 -4.02
C TRP A 995 -33.36 47.91 -3.72
N TYR A 996 -32.35 47.81 -4.57
CA TYR A 996 -31.22 46.91 -4.36
C TYR A 996 -30.26 47.49 -3.31
N THR A 997 -30.05 46.78 -2.20
CA THR A 997 -29.07 47.17 -1.18
C THR A 997 -27.65 46.93 -1.69
N ILE A 998 -26.79 47.94 -1.52
CA ILE A 998 -25.36 47.82 -1.81
C ILE A 998 -24.66 47.49 -0.49
N GLN A 999 -24.07 46.30 -0.39
CA GLN A 999 -23.31 45.89 0.81
C GLN A 999 -21.85 46.34 0.72
N GLU A 1000 -21.27 46.73 1.85
CA GLU A 1000 -19.82 46.94 1.97
C GLU A 1000 -19.11 45.58 2.01
N VAL A 1001 -18.41 45.23 0.92
CA VAL A 1001 -17.45 44.13 0.91
C VAL A 1001 -16.07 44.73 1.25
N PRO A 1002 -15.35 44.23 2.27
CA PRO A 1002 -13.93 44.56 2.46
C PRO A 1002 -13.12 44.19 1.20
N ASP A 1003 -12.02 44.89 0.91
CA ASP A 1003 -11.22 44.74 -0.33
C ASP A 1003 -10.92 43.27 -0.74
N GLU A 1004 -11.81 42.63 -1.49
CA GLU A 1004 -11.60 42.16 -2.87
C GLU A 1004 -12.94 41.61 -3.46
N ASP A 1005 -13.69 42.52 -4.10
CA ASP A 1005 -15.04 42.43 -4.72
C ASP A 1005 -15.22 41.40 -5.88
N PRO A 1006 -16.44 41.14 -6.44
CA PRO A 1006 -17.67 41.94 -6.38
C PRO A 1006 -19.05 41.20 -6.24
N PRO A 1007 -20.15 41.96 -6.01
CA PRO A 1007 -21.64 41.68 -6.31
C PRO A 1007 -23.14 41.57 -8.94
N GLU A 1008 -23.18 40.57 -9.90
CA GLU A 1008 -24.00 40.50 -11.14
C GLU A 1008 -25.35 39.87 -10.82
N PHE A 1009 -26.35 40.71 -10.53
CA PHE A 1009 -27.73 40.33 -10.30
C PHE A 1009 -28.57 40.42 -11.60
N TYR A 1010 -29.50 39.48 -11.76
CA TYR A 1010 -30.50 39.35 -12.84
C TYR A 1010 -31.75 38.68 -12.20
N VAL A 1011 -33.03 38.90 -12.52
CA VAL A 1011 -33.75 39.90 -13.32
C VAL A 1011 -34.98 40.36 -12.49
N ASP A 1012 -35.40 41.63 -12.58
CA ASP A 1012 -36.61 42.14 -11.89
C ASP A 1012 -37.79 42.25 -12.88
N THR A 1013 -38.83 41.44 -12.70
CA THR A 1013 -39.93 41.30 -13.68
C THR A 1013 -41.06 42.33 -13.45
N PHE A 1014 -41.15 43.32 -14.34
CA PHE A 1014 -42.16 44.38 -14.24
C PHE A 1014 -43.60 43.92 -14.51
N THR A 1015 -44.35 43.57 -13.44
CA THR A 1015 -45.78 43.24 -13.53
C THR A 1015 -46.70 44.43 -13.19
N PRO A 1016 -47.47 44.99 -14.16
CA PRO A 1016 -48.45 46.05 -13.90
C PRO A 1016 -49.83 45.52 -13.46
N ASP A 1017 -50.28 45.84 -12.24
CA ASP A 1017 -51.58 45.41 -11.70
C ASP A 1017 -52.77 46.21 -12.31
N PRO A 1018 -53.77 45.56 -12.95
CA PRO A 1018 -54.70 46.24 -13.86
C PRO A 1018 -56.02 46.73 -13.22
N PRO A 1019 -56.66 47.74 -13.85
CA PRO A 1019 -58.04 47.47 -14.28
C PRO A 1019 -58.40 47.95 -15.71
N TYR A 1020 -59.11 47.07 -16.43
CA TYR A 1020 -59.76 47.24 -17.76
C TYR A 1020 -60.30 48.66 -18.07
N ILE A 1021 -60.24 49.11 -19.33
CA ILE A 1021 -61.19 48.90 -20.46
C ILE A 1021 -60.53 49.55 -21.72
N SER A 1022 -60.51 49.04 -22.97
CA SER A 1022 -61.54 48.34 -23.75
C SER A 1022 -61.06 47.47 -24.94
N THR A 1023 -61.73 46.34 -25.17
CA THR A 1023 -62.13 45.75 -26.48
C THR A 1023 -61.14 45.76 -27.68
N MET A 1024 -60.64 44.58 -28.07
CA MET A 1024 -61.24 43.78 -29.16
C MET A 1024 -60.61 42.38 -29.34
N MET A 1025 -61.41 41.45 -29.86
CA MET A 1025 -61.02 40.16 -30.45
C MET A 1025 -62.03 39.87 -31.60
N PRO A 1026 -61.77 38.99 -32.60
CA PRO A 1026 -60.77 37.91 -32.58
C PRO A 1026 -59.93 37.66 -33.88
N THR A 1027 -58.81 36.95 -33.69
CA THR A 1027 -58.20 35.90 -34.56
C THR A 1027 -57.92 36.12 -36.05
N CYS A 1028 -56.70 35.78 -36.45
CA CYS A 1028 -56.43 34.87 -37.58
C CYS A 1028 -55.56 33.69 -37.07
N THR A 1029 -55.36 32.63 -37.86
CA THR A 1029 -54.75 31.35 -37.40
C THR A 1029 -54.20 30.56 -38.60
N ILE A 1030 -53.44 29.47 -38.34
CA ILE A 1030 -53.10 28.36 -39.29
C ILE A 1030 -51.99 28.73 -40.32
N GLU A 1031 -51.00 27.87 -40.68
CA GLU A 1031 -50.71 26.45 -40.39
C GLU A 1031 -49.17 26.21 -40.28
N ALA A 1032 -48.75 25.12 -39.63
CA ALA A 1032 -47.33 24.72 -39.51
C ALA A 1032 -46.90 23.68 -40.57
N LYS A 1033 -45.59 23.43 -40.71
CA LYS A 1033 -45.13 22.11 -41.18
C LYS A 1033 -43.69 21.71 -40.81
N ASP A 1034 -43.58 20.54 -40.19
CA ASP A 1034 -42.37 19.73 -40.01
C ASP A 1034 -42.06 18.86 -41.27
N VAL A 1035 -40.79 18.50 -41.43
CA VAL A 1035 -40.26 17.31 -42.16
C VAL A 1035 -38.77 17.10 -41.81
N GLY A 1036 -38.46 16.76 -40.54
CA GLY A 1036 -37.10 16.49 -40.06
C GLY A 1036 -36.98 15.30 -39.12
#